data_AF-A0A8C0SFD1-F1
#
_entry.id   AF-A0A8C0SFD1-F1
#
_cell.length_a   1.000
_cell.length_b   1.000
_cell.length_c   1.000
_cell.angle_alpha   90.00
_cell.angle_beta   90.00
_cell.angle_gamma   90.00
#
_symmetry.space_group_name_H-M   'P 1'
#
loop_
_entity.id
_entity.type
_entity.pdbx_description
1 polymer ?
#
loop_
_entity_poly.entity_id
_entity_poly.type
_entity_poly.pdbx_seq_one_letter_code
_entity_poly.pdbx_strand_id
1 'polypeptide(L)'
;MGGRSWGAGRGCGHQEGPRGRVPGEGLTHGPRARALQRLLQGRGSSAEIPHGRLHPSVPGVRQGPAETGLQDRFPEAPGRQEVRRRGRDGRRGPRSCASRALAAMAPGAPGAPGGRSAPAARHSWWPLLLLCLLPGTCQLKAANAFKPNILLIMADDLGIGDLGCYGNSTLRTPNIDRLAEEGVRLTQHLAAAPLCTPSRSSFLTGRHSFRSGMEAHDGYRALQWNGASGGLPENETTFARILQQQGYATGLIGKWHQGVNCESRTDHCHHPLNHGFDYFYGMPFTLVNDCHPDRPPEVDATTRAKLWLSTQMAALAVLTIAVGKVCGLISVSWKVVLGAASLVFLFFVSWYASFGFVRRWNCILMRNHDVTEQPMDLERTTSHMLREAVSYIERNKHQPFLLFLSLLHVHIPLVTTKQFLGKSQHGLYGDNVEEMDWLVGPDDLSWEKHDDYSRPVKRQTTSKHEGEVLNAIEENGLKNTTFTYFTSDHGGHLEARDERGQLGGWNGIFRGGKGMGGWEGGIRVPGIFRWPGVLPAGRVIHEPTSLMDVFPTVVQLGGGEVPQDRVIDGRSLVPLLRGAAEHSAHEFLFHYCGKYLHAARWHEKDSGRLWKVHYMTPRFHPKGAGACYGRGVCPCSGDGVTQHSPPLLFELSRDPSEARPLSPDSEPLYNMVVAQVGEAVEQHRKTLSPVPTQFSLSNIIWKPWLQPCCGTFPFCACGQDEDHSET
;
A
#
# COMPACT_ATOMS: atom_id res chain seq x y z
N MET A 1 14.92 43.19 -46.87
CA MET A 1 14.26 43.80 -48.05
C MET A 1 12.75 43.83 -47.79
N GLY A 2 12.12 45.01 -47.91
CA GLY A 2 10.67 45.21 -48.17
C GLY A 2 9.66 44.73 -47.09
N GLY A 3 8.86 45.57 -46.42
CA GLY A 3 8.69 47.01 -46.51
C GLY A 3 7.39 47.43 -47.23
N ARG A 4 6.31 47.65 -46.47
CA ARG A 4 5.18 48.52 -46.85
C ARG A 4 4.33 48.92 -45.62
N SER A 5 4.30 50.22 -45.31
CA SER A 5 3.35 50.93 -44.41
C SER A 5 2.00 51.14 -45.13
N TRP A 6 0.89 51.61 -44.54
CA TRP A 6 0.55 52.84 -43.77
C TRP A 6 -0.83 52.62 -43.08
N GLY A 7 -1.35 53.37 -42.10
CA GLY A 7 -0.94 54.55 -41.30
C GLY A 7 -1.91 54.66 -40.08
N ALA A 8 -1.52 55.19 -38.90
CA ALA A 8 -1.50 56.62 -38.53
C ALA A 8 -2.86 57.34 -38.68
N GLY A 9 -3.50 57.92 -37.63
CA GLY A 9 -3.16 58.03 -36.20
C GLY A 9 -3.90 59.19 -35.49
N ARG A 10 -3.36 59.65 -34.35
CA ARG A 10 -3.79 60.81 -33.49
C ARG A 10 -5.06 60.57 -32.63
N GLY A 11 -5.17 61.07 -31.39
CA GLY A 11 -4.23 61.84 -30.57
C GLY A 11 -4.78 62.21 -29.18
N CYS A 12 -3.93 62.83 -28.34
CA CYS A 12 -4.09 63.38 -26.97
C CYS A 12 -5.45 64.08 -26.64
N GLY A 13 -5.87 64.31 -25.38
CA GLY A 13 -5.26 64.13 -24.04
C GLY A 13 -5.93 65.06 -22.99
N HIS A 14 -5.51 65.01 -21.71
CA HIS A 14 -5.97 65.82 -20.55
C HIS A 14 -7.44 65.67 -20.10
N GLN A 15 -7.90 66.07 -18.90
CA GLN A 15 -7.43 66.14 -17.48
C GLN A 15 -8.59 66.81 -16.67
N GLU A 16 -8.50 66.85 -15.34
CA GLU A 16 -9.34 67.63 -14.39
C GLU A 16 -10.75 67.11 -14.00
N GLY A 17 -11.04 67.19 -12.69
CA GLY A 17 -12.39 67.33 -12.11
C GLY A 17 -12.49 68.73 -11.47
N PRO A 18 -13.17 68.96 -10.32
CA PRO A 18 -14.31 68.29 -9.69
C PRO A 18 -15.52 69.27 -9.54
N ARG A 19 -16.65 68.83 -8.96
CA ARG A 19 -17.64 69.63 -8.16
C ARG A 19 -18.83 68.78 -7.73
N GLY A 20 -19.48 69.13 -6.62
CA GLY A 20 -20.74 68.52 -6.16
C GLY A 20 -21.75 69.56 -5.66
N ARG A 21 -22.95 69.12 -5.24
CA ARG A 21 -23.90 69.88 -4.39
C ARG A 21 -24.95 68.96 -3.73
N VAL A 22 -25.60 69.49 -2.69
CA VAL A 22 -26.44 68.87 -1.64
C VAL A 22 -27.72 69.75 -1.48
N PRO A 23 -28.94 69.21 -1.20
CA PRO A 23 -29.53 68.96 0.15
C PRO A 23 -30.23 67.57 0.27
N GLY A 24 -30.62 66.97 1.40
CA GLY A 24 -30.95 67.42 2.77
C GLY A 24 -32.45 67.10 3.06
N GLU A 25 -32.93 66.52 4.18
CA GLU A 25 -32.38 66.06 5.49
C GLU A 25 -33.26 64.86 6.01
N GLY A 26 -33.16 64.24 7.20
CA GLY A 26 -32.31 64.38 8.40
C GLY A 26 -32.73 63.40 9.55
N LEU A 27 -31.94 63.37 10.66
CA LEU A 27 -32.24 62.83 12.01
C LEU A 27 -32.40 61.26 12.14
N THR A 28 -31.93 60.55 13.18
CA THR A 28 -31.21 60.89 14.44
C THR A 28 -30.45 59.68 15.07
N HIS A 29 -29.40 59.97 15.86
CA HIS A 29 -28.77 59.18 16.96
C HIS A 29 -28.13 57.78 16.74
N GLY A 30 -26.82 57.70 17.03
CA GLY A 30 -26.15 56.51 17.64
C GLY A 30 -25.92 56.72 19.15
N PRO A 31 -24.87 56.15 19.82
CA PRO A 31 -23.77 55.32 19.29
C PRO A 31 -23.23 54.17 20.21
N ARG A 32 -22.29 53.36 19.67
CA ARG A 32 -21.04 52.82 20.27
C ARG A 32 -20.97 52.23 21.72
N ALA A 33 -20.43 51.00 21.79
CA ALA A 33 -19.16 50.60 22.45
C ALA A 33 -19.11 49.67 23.70
N ARG A 34 -18.09 48.79 23.64
CA ARG A 34 -17.26 48.13 24.69
C ARG A 34 -17.78 46.92 25.47
N ALA A 35 -16.95 45.87 25.42
CA ALA A 35 -16.79 44.89 26.49
C ALA A 35 -15.85 45.44 27.58
N LEU A 36 -16.08 45.05 28.85
CA LEU A 36 -15.06 44.48 29.76
C LEU A 36 -15.68 44.04 31.10
N GLN A 37 -15.15 42.95 31.68
CA GLN A 37 -15.11 42.61 33.12
C GLN A 37 -16.37 42.73 34.00
N ARG A 38 -16.72 41.61 34.64
CA ARG A 38 -16.99 41.55 36.10
C ARG A 38 -16.68 40.16 36.66
N LEU A 39 -15.71 40.12 37.57
CA LEU A 39 -15.41 39.03 38.48
C LEU A 39 -15.37 39.65 39.88
N LEU A 40 -15.97 38.98 40.88
CA LEU A 40 -15.45 38.78 42.25
C LEU A 40 -16.57 38.61 43.30
N GLN A 41 -16.22 37.84 44.35
CA GLN A 41 -16.94 37.57 45.61
C GLN A 41 -18.11 36.54 45.52
N GLY A 42 -18.11 35.44 46.29
CA GLY A 42 -17.05 34.92 47.15
C GLY A 42 -17.41 33.67 47.99
N ARG A 43 -16.39 33.15 48.69
CA ARG A 43 -16.40 32.24 49.87
C ARG A 43 -17.28 30.98 49.86
N GLY A 44 -16.63 29.81 49.83
CA GLY A 44 -17.27 28.51 49.98
C GLY A 44 -17.51 28.03 51.42
N SER A 45 -17.82 26.73 51.53
CA SER A 45 -17.62 25.87 52.71
C SER A 45 -17.67 24.40 52.28
N SER A 46 -17.02 23.53 53.05
CA SER A 46 -17.10 22.07 52.94
C SER A 46 -18.48 21.52 53.35
N ALA A 47 -18.89 20.39 52.77
CA ALA A 47 -19.84 19.42 53.35
C ALA A 47 -19.73 18.05 52.62
N GLU A 48 -20.14 16.97 53.29
CA GLU A 48 -19.81 15.58 52.96
C GLU A 48 -20.88 14.83 52.13
N ILE A 49 -20.55 13.57 51.79
CA ILE A 49 -21.35 12.55 51.09
C ILE A 49 -22.61 12.18 51.92
N PRO A 50 -23.69 11.65 51.31
CA PRO A 50 -23.89 10.20 51.45
C PRO A 50 -24.49 9.45 50.22
N HIS A 51 -24.49 8.13 50.33
CA HIS A 51 -24.85 7.13 49.31
C HIS A 51 -26.26 7.20 48.70
N GLY A 52 -26.37 6.73 47.45
CA GLY A 52 -27.60 6.23 46.83
C GLY A 52 -27.30 4.99 45.96
N ARG A 53 -28.15 3.96 45.99
CA ARG A 53 -27.84 2.60 45.47
C ARG A 53 -28.94 2.09 44.51
N LEU A 54 -28.52 1.27 43.54
CA LEU A 54 -29.28 0.20 42.86
C LEU A 54 -30.20 0.49 41.63
N HIS A 55 -29.71 -0.06 40.51
CA HIS A 55 -30.36 -0.85 39.45
C HIS A 55 -31.04 -0.22 38.21
N PRO A 56 -30.86 -0.86 37.02
CA PRO A 56 -31.27 -0.33 35.72
C PRO A 56 -32.57 -0.96 35.17
N SER A 57 -33.13 -0.33 34.14
CA SER A 57 -34.29 -0.82 33.37
C SER A 57 -33.88 -1.53 32.07
N VAL A 58 -34.51 -2.66 31.78
CA VAL A 58 -34.40 -3.40 30.50
C VAL A 58 -35.71 -3.27 29.71
N PRO A 59 -35.69 -3.10 28.37
CA PRO A 59 -36.88 -3.26 27.54
C PRO A 59 -36.90 -4.56 26.70
N GLY A 60 -37.79 -5.48 27.10
CA GLY A 60 -38.77 -6.12 26.22
C GLY A 60 -38.31 -6.94 25.00
N VAL A 61 -38.19 -8.26 25.16
CA VAL A 61 -38.33 -9.25 24.07
C VAL A 61 -39.81 -9.57 23.84
N ARG A 62 -40.25 -9.70 22.58
CA ARG A 62 -41.52 -10.36 22.22
C ARG A 62 -41.24 -11.76 21.65
N GLN A 63 -42.05 -12.74 22.06
CA GLN A 63 -42.02 -14.12 21.55
C GLN A 63 -43.31 -14.46 20.82
N GLY A 64 -43.21 -15.43 19.90
CA GLY A 64 -44.29 -16.36 19.57
C GLY A 64 -44.74 -16.38 18.10
N PRO A 65 -45.16 -17.54 17.54
CA PRO A 65 -44.89 -18.92 17.98
C PRO A 65 -44.26 -19.80 16.87
N ALA A 66 -43.94 -21.05 17.22
CA ALA A 66 -43.52 -22.08 16.27
C ALA A 66 -44.67 -23.06 15.99
N GLU A 67 -44.75 -23.60 14.78
CA GLU A 67 -45.53 -24.80 14.45
C GLU A 67 -44.73 -25.76 13.54
N THR A 68 -45.27 -26.97 13.39
CA THR A 68 -44.54 -28.20 13.09
C THR A 68 -44.55 -28.59 11.60
N GLY A 69 -43.53 -29.34 11.20
CA GLY A 69 -43.23 -29.64 9.80
C GLY A 69 -44.14 -30.61 9.05
N LEU A 70 -43.83 -30.80 7.78
CA LEU A 70 -44.24 -31.94 6.98
C LEU A 70 -43.19 -32.28 5.90
N GLN A 71 -43.28 -33.48 5.35
CA GLN A 71 -42.31 -34.11 4.45
C GLN A 71 -42.42 -33.68 2.97
N ASP A 72 -41.42 -34.13 2.20
CA ASP A 72 -41.41 -34.40 0.76
C ASP A 72 -41.69 -33.25 -0.22
N ARG A 73 -40.64 -32.89 -0.98
CA ARG A 73 -40.48 -33.34 -2.38
C ARG A 73 -39.18 -32.84 -3.04
N PHE A 74 -38.44 -33.76 -3.66
CA PHE A 74 -37.50 -33.44 -4.73
C PHE A 74 -38.24 -32.97 -6.00
N PRO A 75 -37.66 -32.05 -6.78
CA PRO A 75 -37.85 -31.99 -8.23
C PRO A 75 -36.69 -32.71 -8.95
N GLU A 76 -37.04 -33.58 -9.90
CA GLU A 76 -36.10 -34.37 -10.69
C GLU A 76 -35.38 -33.53 -11.78
N ALA A 77 -34.23 -34.04 -12.23
CA ALA A 77 -33.54 -33.51 -13.40
C ALA A 77 -34.23 -33.93 -14.73
N PRO A 78 -34.28 -33.08 -15.76
CA PRO A 78 -34.72 -33.48 -17.08
C PRO A 78 -33.57 -34.06 -17.92
N GLY A 79 -33.65 -35.37 -18.18
CA GLY A 79 -33.51 -35.94 -19.53
C GLY A 79 -32.15 -35.89 -20.24
N ARG A 80 -31.46 -37.04 -20.28
CA ARG A 80 -30.61 -37.38 -21.43
C ARG A 80 -31.48 -37.48 -22.70
N GLN A 81 -31.05 -36.87 -23.80
CA GLN A 81 -31.40 -37.34 -25.14
C GLN A 81 -30.15 -37.83 -25.86
N GLU A 82 -30.24 -39.02 -26.45
CA GLU A 82 -29.19 -39.64 -27.24
C GLU A 82 -29.77 -40.04 -28.62
N VAL A 83 -28.90 -40.19 -29.60
CA VAL A 83 -29.14 -40.78 -30.94
C VAL A 83 -29.93 -39.94 -31.95
N ARG A 84 -29.17 -39.37 -32.92
CA ARG A 84 -29.30 -39.86 -34.32
C ARG A 84 -28.05 -39.61 -35.18
N ARG A 85 -27.44 -40.69 -35.68
CA ARG A 85 -26.44 -40.70 -36.74
C ARG A 85 -27.10 -40.63 -38.13
N ARG A 86 -26.62 -39.75 -39.01
CA ARG A 86 -26.45 -39.94 -40.49
C ARG A 86 -25.33 -38.97 -40.92
N GLY A 87 -24.34 -39.30 -41.74
CA GLY A 87 -24.00 -40.58 -42.39
C GLY A 87 -24.15 -40.53 -43.91
N ARG A 88 -23.12 -39.98 -44.61
CA ARG A 88 -22.77 -40.05 -46.06
C ARG A 88 -22.01 -38.77 -46.46
N ASP A 89 -21.20 -38.69 -47.53
CA ASP A 89 -20.36 -39.62 -48.30
C ASP A 89 -19.54 -38.71 -49.25
N GLY A 90 -18.26 -38.97 -49.57
CA GLY A 90 -17.51 -37.95 -50.34
C GLY A 90 -16.04 -38.21 -50.68
N ARG A 91 -15.76 -39.28 -51.43
CA ARG A 91 -14.40 -39.59 -51.95
C ARG A 91 -13.85 -38.48 -52.85
N ARG A 92 -12.53 -38.23 -52.81
CA ARG A 92 -11.56 -38.45 -53.94
C ARG A 92 -10.16 -37.89 -53.63
N GLY A 93 -9.12 -38.71 -53.86
CA GLY A 93 -7.79 -38.20 -54.26
C GLY A 93 -7.77 -37.89 -55.77
N PRO A 94 -6.64 -37.42 -56.37
CA PRO A 94 -5.42 -38.25 -56.38
C PRO A 94 -4.04 -37.52 -56.41
N ARG A 95 -3.01 -38.32 -56.11
CA ARG A 95 -1.64 -38.37 -56.65
C ARG A 95 -1.06 -37.21 -57.52
N SER A 96 0.21 -36.86 -57.23
CA SER A 96 1.41 -37.04 -58.09
C SER A 96 2.32 -35.81 -58.33
N CYS A 97 3.59 -36.13 -58.63
CA CYS A 97 4.68 -35.31 -59.18
C CYS A 97 5.27 -34.19 -58.28
N ALA A 98 6.57 -33.89 -58.18
CA ALA A 98 7.88 -34.41 -58.63
C ALA A 98 8.76 -33.26 -59.17
N SER A 99 10.01 -33.20 -58.69
CA SER A 99 11.21 -32.68 -59.38
C SER A 99 11.39 -31.17 -59.65
N ARG A 100 12.35 -30.56 -58.93
CA ARG A 100 13.53 -29.77 -59.42
C ARG A 100 14.23 -29.17 -58.18
N ALA A 101 15.50 -29.39 -57.84
CA ALA A 101 16.77 -29.45 -58.59
C ALA A 101 17.36 -28.08 -58.97
N LEU A 102 18.42 -27.66 -58.26
CA LEU A 102 19.50 -26.78 -58.73
C LEU A 102 20.77 -27.03 -57.87
N ALA A 103 21.92 -27.11 -58.54
CA ALA A 103 23.27 -27.20 -57.94
C ALA A 103 23.90 -25.77 -57.91
N ALA A 104 25.12 -25.47 -57.44
CA ALA A 104 26.32 -26.24 -57.03
C ALA A 104 27.06 -25.43 -55.90
N MET A 105 28.31 -25.59 -55.46
CA MET A 105 29.55 -26.28 -55.91
C MET A 105 30.36 -26.82 -54.70
N ALA A 106 31.57 -27.33 -54.95
CA ALA A 106 32.66 -27.57 -53.98
C ALA A 106 33.87 -26.64 -54.33
N PRO A 107 35.08 -26.65 -53.70
CA PRO A 107 35.93 -27.81 -53.32
C PRO A 107 36.47 -27.73 -51.86
N GLY A 108 37.29 -28.66 -51.33
CA GLY A 108 37.87 -29.91 -51.83
C GLY A 108 38.63 -30.68 -50.72
N ALA A 109 39.02 -31.93 -50.98
CA ALA A 109 39.79 -32.80 -50.05
C ALA A 109 41.32 -32.76 -50.38
N PRO A 110 42.23 -33.41 -49.62
CA PRO A 110 42.36 -34.89 -49.62
C PRO A 110 42.84 -35.55 -48.29
N GLY A 111 42.82 -36.90 -48.21
CA GLY A 111 43.65 -37.65 -47.24
C GLY A 111 43.02 -38.90 -46.61
N ALA A 112 43.25 -40.07 -47.21
CA ALA A 112 43.06 -41.42 -46.63
C ALA A 112 44.47 -42.12 -46.67
N PRO A 113 44.71 -43.39 -46.22
CA PRO A 113 43.75 -44.47 -45.94
C PRO A 113 44.08 -45.50 -44.81
N GLY A 114 43.14 -46.44 -44.60
CA GLY A 114 43.40 -47.82 -44.14
C GLY A 114 43.24 -48.09 -42.62
N GLY A 115 42.69 -49.24 -42.18
CA GLY A 115 41.96 -50.29 -42.89
C GLY A 115 41.95 -51.64 -42.15
N ARG A 116 40.88 -52.44 -42.33
CA ARG A 116 40.74 -53.89 -41.93
C ARG A 116 40.77 -54.14 -40.39
N SER A 117 40.20 -55.20 -39.82
CA SER A 117 39.25 -56.25 -40.26
C SER A 117 38.72 -57.01 -39.03
N ALA A 118 37.47 -57.49 -39.05
CA ALA A 118 37.02 -58.56 -38.13
C ALA A 118 37.63 -59.92 -38.56
N PRO A 119 37.64 -60.94 -37.69
CA PRO A 119 36.50 -61.86 -37.67
C PRO A 119 36.14 -62.40 -36.26
N ALA A 120 35.16 -63.30 -36.21
CA ALA A 120 34.48 -63.74 -34.98
C ALA A 120 34.83 -65.16 -34.50
N ALA A 121 34.33 -65.42 -33.27
CA ALA A 121 33.69 -66.66 -32.80
C ALA A 121 34.51 -67.66 -31.95
N ARG A 122 34.01 -68.01 -30.75
CA ARG A 122 33.14 -69.19 -30.50
C ARG A 122 32.71 -69.34 -29.03
N HIS A 123 31.42 -69.61 -28.85
CA HIS A 123 30.69 -70.25 -27.74
C HIS A 123 31.31 -70.44 -26.33
N SER A 124 30.61 -69.97 -25.29
CA SER A 124 30.18 -70.86 -24.18
C SER A 124 28.97 -70.33 -23.37
N TRP A 125 27.89 -71.13 -23.35
CA TRP A 125 26.80 -71.33 -22.35
C TRP A 125 26.48 -70.23 -21.29
N TRP A 126 25.19 -69.82 -21.28
CA TRP A 126 24.46 -68.99 -20.28
C TRP A 126 24.37 -69.64 -18.87
N PRO A 127 23.91 -68.95 -17.78
CA PRO A 127 23.13 -67.69 -17.74
C PRO A 127 23.54 -66.62 -16.69
N LEU A 128 23.00 -65.39 -16.83
CA LEU A 128 22.24 -64.64 -15.80
C LEU A 128 21.94 -63.19 -16.27
N LEU A 129 20.89 -62.62 -15.69
CA LEU A 129 20.27 -61.30 -15.93
C LEU A 129 21.20 -60.17 -16.41
N LEU A 130 20.84 -59.50 -17.53
CA LEU A 130 20.69 -58.02 -17.65
C LEU A 130 20.48 -57.59 -19.11
N LEU A 131 19.23 -57.70 -19.59
CA LEU A 131 18.74 -56.92 -20.73
C LEU A 131 17.30 -56.48 -20.44
N CYS A 132 16.95 -55.24 -20.85
CA CYS A 132 15.69 -54.51 -20.62
C CYS A 132 15.68 -53.41 -19.54
N LEU A 133 16.74 -52.60 -19.43
CA LEU A 133 16.67 -51.25 -18.83
C LEU A 133 17.34 -50.17 -19.71
N LEU A 134 16.81 -50.02 -20.93
CA LEU A 134 16.67 -48.70 -21.52
C LEU A 134 15.19 -48.31 -21.42
N PRO A 135 14.71 -47.81 -20.27
CA PRO A 135 13.56 -46.92 -20.30
C PRO A 135 14.05 -45.68 -21.05
N GLY A 136 13.73 -45.59 -22.33
CA GLY A 136 13.81 -44.32 -23.03
C GLY A 136 13.00 -43.34 -22.22
N THR A 137 13.68 -42.36 -21.60
CA THR A 137 13.04 -41.31 -20.82
C THR A 137 12.31 -40.40 -21.79
N CYS A 138 11.14 -40.89 -22.22
CA CYS A 138 9.99 -40.05 -22.47
C CYS A 138 9.70 -39.37 -21.12
N GLN A 139 10.46 -38.31 -20.84
CA GLN A 139 9.98 -37.24 -20.00
C GLN A 139 8.66 -36.84 -20.65
N LEU A 140 7.55 -37.29 -20.04
CA LEU A 140 6.35 -36.49 -20.11
C LEU A 140 6.82 -35.12 -19.65
N LYS A 141 6.90 -34.16 -20.59
CA LYS A 141 6.76 -32.76 -20.22
C LYS A 141 5.52 -32.73 -19.35
N ALA A 142 5.70 -32.44 -18.06
CA ALA A 142 4.59 -32.28 -17.14
C ALA A 142 3.59 -31.35 -17.85
N ALA A 143 2.34 -31.79 -17.97
CA ALA A 143 1.33 -31.08 -18.75
C ALA A 143 1.37 -29.60 -18.34
N ASN A 144 1.69 -28.73 -19.29
CA ASN A 144 2.27 -27.41 -19.04
C ASN A 144 1.47 -26.70 -17.95
N ALA A 145 2.03 -26.65 -16.73
CA ALA A 145 1.24 -26.32 -15.55
C ALA A 145 0.68 -24.91 -15.75
N PHE A 146 -0.65 -24.79 -15.69
CA PHE A 146 -1.32 -23.55 -16.06
C PHE A 146 -0.85 -22.41 -15.15
N LYS A 147 -0.03 -21.50 -15.71
CA LYS A 147 0.49 -20.32 -15.04
C LYS A 147 -0.56 -19.20 -15.17
N PRO A 148 -1.26 -18.81 -14.07
CA PRO A 148 -2.20 -17.72 -14.11
C PRO A 148 -1.48 -16.37 -14.22
N ASN A 149 -2.17 -15.35 -14.70
CA ASN A 149 -1.78 -13.96 -14.44
C ASN A 149 -2.01 -13.65 -12.95
N ILE A 150 -1.19 -12.77 -12.38
CA ILE A 150 -1.22 -12.42 -10.96
C ILE A 150 -1.37 -10.90 -10.85
N LEU A 151 -2.53 -10.45 -10.36
CA LEU A 151 -2.85 -9.05 -10.12
C LEU A 151 -2.92 -8.81 -8.61
N LEU A 152 -1.94 -8.11 -8.06
CA LEU A 152 -1.88 -7.75 -6.65
C LEU A 152 -2.23 -6.26 -6.53
N ILE A 153 -3.30 -5.93 -5.82
CA ILE A 153 -3.73 -4.56 -5.54
C ILE A 153 -3.53 -4.29 -4.05
N MET A 154 -2.78 -3.23 -3.72
CA MET A 154 -2.51 -2.83 -2.34
C MET A 154 -2.82 -1.34 -2.18
N ALA A 155 -3.80 -1.04 -1.35
CA ALA A 155 -4.04 0.30 -0.84
C ALA A 155 -2.98 0.70 0.22
N ASP A 156 -2.89 1.99 0.47
CA ASP A 156 -2.02 2.62 1.46
C ASP A 156 -2.89 3.22 2.57
N ASP A 157 -2.63 2.94 3.85
CA ASP A 157 -3.41 3.47 4.99
C ASP A 157 -4.93 3.14 5.03
N LEU A 158 -5.44 2.25 4.16
CA LEU A 158 -6.85 1.88 4.15
C LEU A 158 -7.20 1.01 5.38
N GLY A 159 -8.16 1.48 6.18
CA GLY A 159 -8.65 0.74 7.33
C GLY A 159 -9.61 -0.39 6.95
N ILE A 160 -9.61 -1.49 7.71
CA ILE A 160 -10.53 -2.61 7.45
C ILE A 160 -12.01 -2.21 7.59
N GLY A 161 -12.33 -1.15 8.35
CA GLY A 161 -13.69 -0.64 8.50
C GLY A 161 -14.16 0.31 7.40
N ASP A 162 -13.34 0.58 6.39
CA ASP A 162 -13.66 1.53 5.32
C ASP A 162 -14.51 0.92 4.20
N LEU A 163 -14.38 -0.39 3.96
CA LEU A 163 -15.04 -1.09 2.86
C LEU A 163 -16.47 -1.52 3.22
N GLY A 164 -17.39 -1.43 2.26
CA GLY A 164 -18.77 -1.92 2.40
C GLY A 164 -18.85 -3.41 2.72
N CYS A 165 -18.04 -4.22 2.03
CA CYS A 165 -17.90 -5.65 2.28
C CYS A 165 -17.21 -6.00 3.60
N TYR A 166 -16.81 -5.02 4.43
CA TYR A 166 -16.39 -5.23 5.82
C TYR A 166 -17.29 -4.53 6.84
N GLY A 167 -18.43 -3.97 6.40
CA GLY A 167 -19.49 -3.43 7.25
C GLY A 167 -19.65 -1.92 7.21
N ASN A 168 -18.92 -1.19 6.36
CA ASN A 168 -19.22 0.22 6.11
C ASN A 168 -20.56 0.35 5.35
N SER A 169 -21.29 1.44 5.60
CA SER A 169 -22.57 1.74 4.92
C SER A 169 -22.64 3.17 4.39
N THR A 170 -21.51 3.88 4.39
CA THR A 170 -21.41 5.32 4.15
C THR A 170 -20.33 5.70 3.15
N LEU A 171 -19.21 4.96 3.11
CA LEU A 171 -18.26 4.97 2.00
C LEU A 171 -18.79 4.06 0.89
N ARG A 172 -18.57 4.45 -0.37
CA ARG A 172 -19.00 3.69 -1.55
C ARG A 172 -17.83 2.90 -2.12
N THR A 173 -17.81 1.59 -1.91
CA THR A 173 -16.77 0.69 -2.46
C THR A 173 -17.36 -0.46 -3.27
N PRO A 174 -18.29 -0.21 -4.22
CA PRO A 174 -19.01 -1.26 -4.94
C PRO A 174 -18.09 -2.25 -5.68
N ASN A 175 -16.92 -1.83 -6.15
CA ASN A 175 -16.04 -2.67 -6.95
C ASN A 175 -15.19 -3.61 -6.13
N ILE A 176 -14.68 -3.13 -4.99
CA ILE A 176 -14.00 -3.95 -3.99
C ILE A 176 -15.01 -4.88 -3.30
N ASP A 177 -16.25 -4.42 -3.10
CA ASP A 177 -17.32 -5.25 -2.58
C ASP A 177 -17.67 -6.39 -3.56
N ARG A 178 -17.80 -6.07 -4.85
CA ARG A 178 -17.99 -7.06 -5.93
C ARG A 178 -16.81 -8.03 -6.06
N LEU A 179 -15.56 -7.59 -5.82
CA LEU A 179 -14.41 -8.50 -5.74
C LEU A 179 -14.58 -9.54 -4.62
N ALA A 180 -15.16 -9.16 -3.49
CA ALA A 180 -15.44 -10.06 -2.38
C ALA A 180 -16.62 -11.00 -2.67
N GLU A 181 -17.67 -10.52 -3.33
CA GLU A 181 -18.81 -11.34 -3.78
C GLU A 181 -18.40 -12.38 -4.84
N GLU A 182 -17.61 -11.99 -5.84
CA GLU A 182 -17.10 -12.89 -6.89
C GLU A 182 -15.93 -13.79 -6.41
N GLY A 183 -15.54 -13.73 -5.13
CA GLY A 183 -14.31 -14.34 -4.62
C GLY A 183 -14.37 -14.82 -3.17
N VAL A 184 -13.22 -14.75 -2.49
CA VAL A 184 -12.99 -15.17 -1.12
C VAL A 184 -12.60 -13.96 -0.26
N ARG A 185 -13.33 -13.71 0.83
CA ARG A 185 -13.07 -12.63 1.79
C ARG A 185 -12.50 -13.18 3.10
N LEU A 186 -11.31 -12.72 3.49
CA LEU A 186 -10.67 -13.06 4.76
C LEU A 186 -11.06 -12.05 5.83
N THR A 187 -11.58 -12.49 6.98
CA THR A 187 -11.94 -11.57 8.09
C THR A 187 -10.80 -11.35 9.09
N GLN A 188 -9.70 -12.11 8.93
CA GLN A 188 -8.57 -12.20 9.86
C GLN A 188 -7.23 -12.11 9.10
N HIS A 189 -7.14 -11.18 8.16
CA HIS A 189 -5.91 -10.93 7.40
C HIS A 189 -5.06 -9.85 8.08
N LEU A 190 -3.77 -10.14 8.28
CA LEU A 190 -2.89 -9.37 9.15
C LEU A 190 -1.61 -8.86 8.44
N ALA A 191 -1.44 -7.55 8.40
CA ALA A 191 -0.16 -6.91 8.10
C ALA A 191 0.92 -7.39 9.08
N ALA A 192 2.12 -7.65 8.57
CA ALA A 192 3.24 -8.13 9.37
C ALA A 192 3.88 -7.04 10.25
N ALA A 193 3.65 -5.78 9.89
CA ALA A 193 4.05 -4.60 10.63
C ALA A 193 3.01 -3.48 10.42
N PRO A 194 2.85 -2.55 11.36
CA PRO A 194 1.79 -1.53 11.33
C PRO A 194 2.18 -0.27 10.53
N LEU A 195 3.19 -0.33 9.66
CA LEU A 195 3.74 0.82 8.92
C LEU A 195 4.21 0.42 7.51
N CYS A 196 4.16 1.38 6.59
CA CYS A 196 4.31 1.13 5.16
C CYS A 196 5.60 0.38 4.78
N THR A 197 6.78 0.95 5.06
CA THR A 197 8.07 0.33 4.70
C THR A 197 8.20 -1.11 5.25
N PRO A 198 8.08 -1.37 6.56
CA PRO A 198 8.27 -2.73 7.07
C PRO A 198 7.18 -3.71 6.58
N SER A 199 5.92 -3.28 6.46
CA SER A 199 4.85 -4.18 5.99
C SER A 199 5.04 -4.57 4.52
N ARG A 200 5.33 -3.59 3.66
CA ARG A 200 5.65 -3.80 2.23
C ARG A 200 6.91 -4.66 2.06
N SER A 201 7.93 -4.48 2.90
CA SER A 201 9.13 -5.36 2.91
C SER A 201 8.77 -6.82 3.23
N SER A 202 7.79 -7.01 4.11
CA SER A 202 7.36 -8.34 4.56
C SER A 202 6.44 -9.02 3.56
N PHE A 203 5.57 -8.25 2.90
CA PHE A 203 4.75 -8.69 1.78
C PHE A 203 5.61 -9.17 0.60
N LEU A 204 6.66 -8.41 0.25
CA LEU A 204 7.55 -8.73 -0.86
C LEU A 204 8.39 -9.99 -0.65
N THR A 205 8.75 -10.31 0.60
CA THR A 205 9.74 -11.37 0.94
C THR A 205 9.17 -12.56 1.71
N GLY A 206 7.91 -12.49 2.18
CA GLY A 206 7.30 -13.52 3.03
C GLY A 206 7.94 -13.65 4.42
N ARG A 207 8.69 -12.65 4.85
CA ARG A 207 9.51 -12.63 6.07
C ARG A 207 9.17 -11.39 6.89
N HIS A 208 9.20 -11.47 8.21
CA HIS A 208 9.07 -10.26 9.02
C HIS A 208 10.21 -9.26 8.71
N SER A 209 9.87 -7.97 8.61
CA SER A 209 10.76 -6.82 8.38
C SER A 209 12.08 -6.83 9.16
N PHE A 210 12.08 -7.28 10.42
CA PHE A 210 13.30 -7.36 11.23
C PHE A 210 14.31 -8.40 10.72
N ARG A 211 13.88 -9.40 9.93
CA ARG A 211 14.75 -10.43 9.33
C ARG A 211 15.56 -9.90 8.15
N SER A 212 15.11 -8.81 7.51
CA SER A 212 15.82 -8.08 6.45
C SER A 212 16.44 -6.77 6.95
N GLY A 213 16.31 -6.46 8.25
CA GLY A 213 16.77 -5.19 8.82
C GLY A 213 15.91 -3.98 8.43
N MET A 214 14.77 -4.20 7.74
CA MET A 214 13.80 -3.20 7.30
C MET A 214 12.86 -2.73 8.43
N GLU A 215 13.37 -2.71 9.66
CA GLU A 215 12.64 -2.34 10.87
C GLU A 215 13.52 -1.44 11.74
N ALA A 216 12.93 -0.37 12.28
CA ALA A 216 13.68 0.59 13.10
C ALA A 216 13.71 0.19 14.57
N HIS A 217 14.72 0.71 15.27
CA HIS A 217 14.82 0.56 16.72
C HIS A 217 13.98 1.57 17.48
N ASP A 218 14.08 2.86 17.15
CA ASP A 218 13.20 3.93 17.65
C ASP A 218 13.23 5.09 16.64
N GLY A 219 12.36 6.09 16.80
CA GLY A 219 12.28 7.24 15.89
C GLY A 219 11.57 6.92 14.57
N TYR A 220 12.25 7.16 13.44
CA TYR A 220 11.68 6.96 12.09
C TYR A 220 11.53 5.47 11.77
N ARG A 221 10.30 4.97 11.79
CA ARG A 221 9.94 3.57 11.51
C ARG A 221 9.49 3.30 10.06
N ALA A 222 9.57 4.30 9.20
CA ALA A 222 9.45 4.19 7.76
C ALA A 222 10.52 5.10 7.14
N LEU A 223 10.99 4.79 5.93
CA LEU A 223 11.98 5.64 5.25
C LEU A 223 11.43 7.06 5.08
N GLN A 224 12.31 8.06 5.03
CA GLN A 224 11.94 9.49 5.04
C GLN A 224 12.42 10.28 3.81
N TRP A 225 13.30 9.69 2.99
CA TRP A 225 13.98 10.39 1.90
C TRP A 225 14.24 9.47 0.71
N ASN A 226 14.13 10.00 -0.52
CA ASN A 226 14.65 9.31 -1.71
C ASN A 226 16.19 9.26 -1.72
N GLY A 227 16.85 10.32 -1.23
CA GLY A 227 18.30 10.37 -1.03
C GLY A 227 18.80 9.66 0.24
N ALA A 228 18.05 8.71 0.80
CA ALA A 228 18.54 7.82 1.86
C ALA A 228 19.35 6.64 1.26
N SER A 229 20.15 5.96 2.07
CA SER A 229 20.83 4.70 1.69
C SER A 229 20.29 3.47 2.43
N GLY A 230 19.13 3.59 3.06
CA GLY A 230 18.42 2.48 3.67
C GLY A 230 17.35 1.99 2.72
N GLY A 231 17.27 0.68 2.53
CA GLY A 231 16.28 0.06 1.67
C GLY A 231 16.34 -1.46 1.70
N LEU A 232 15.43 -2.10 0.95
CA LEU A 232 15.33 -3.56 0.92
C LEU A 232 16.68 -4.16 0.46
N PRO A 233 17.37 -4.98 1.27
CA PRO A 233 18.69 -5.47 0.90
C PRO A 233 18.68 -6.33 -0.37
N GLU A 234 19.70 -6.19 -1.21
CA GLU A 234 19.87 -6.95 -2.46
C GLU A 234 19.90 -8.47 -2.26
N ASN A 235 20.27 -8.95 -1.06
CA ASN A 235 20.26 -10.37 -0.72
C ASN A 235 18.88 -10.91 -0.35
N GLU A 236 17.84 -10.08 -0.24
CA GLU A 236 16.46 -10.52 -0.02
C GLU A 236 15.76 -10.88 -1.33
N THR A 237 15.20 -12.09 -1.36
CA THR A 237 14.49 -12.62 -2.52
C THR A 237 13.03 -12.20 -2.47
N THR A 238 12.57 -11.45 -3.46
CA THR A 238 11.15 -11.07 -3.59
C THR A 238 10.36 -12.13 -4.37
N PHE A 239 9.03 -12.14 -4.20
CA PHE A 239 8.18 -12.96 -5.06
C PHE A 239 8.31 -12.56 -6.54
N ALA A 240 8.57 -11.28 -6.82
CA ALA A 240 8.74 -10.77 -8.17
C ALA A 240 9.98 -11.38 -8.84
N ARG A 241 11.12 -11.46 -8.15
CA ARG A 241 12.33 -12.13 -8.67
C ARG A 241 12.08 -13.62 -8.97
N ILE A 242 11.36 -14.33 -8.10
CA ILE A 242 11.05 -15.75 -8.35
C ILE A 242 10.13 -15.90 -9.57
N LEU A 243 9.12 -15.03 -9.72
CA LEU A 243 8.21 -15.04 -10.87
C LEU A 243 8.91 -14.65 -12.18
N GLN A 244 9.79 -13.64 -12.15
CA GLN A 244 10.66 -13.25 -13.26
C GLN A 244 11.53 -14.44 -13.74
N GLN A 245 12.15 -15.17 -12.80
CA GLN A 245 12.90 -16.40 -13.11
C GLN A 245 12.01 -17.52 -13.67
N GLN A 246 10.72 -17.53 -13.34
CA GLN A 246 9.70 -18.42 -13.90
C GLN A 246 9.14 -17.95 -15.25
N GLY A 247 9.70 -16.89 -15.85
CA GLY A 247 9.27 -16.37 -17.16
C GLY A 247 7.96 -15.59 -17.13
N TYR A 248 7.59 -15.04 -15.97
CA TYR A 248 6.56 -14.01 -15.90
C TYR A 248 7.14 -12.66 -16.35
N ALA A 249 6.35 -11.87 -17.07
CA ALA A 249 6.59 -10.43 -17.15
C ALA A 249 6.20 -9.78 -15.81
N THR A 250 7.09 -9.04 -15.16
CA THR A 250 6.85 -8.49 -13.82
C THR A 250 6.79 -6.94 -13.81
N GLY A 251 5.68 -6.39 -13.32
CA GLY A 251 5.45 -4.94 -13.28
C GLY A 251 5.05 -4.43 -11.91
N LEU A 252 5.64 -3.32 -11.48
CA LEU A 252 5.22 -2.54 -10.32
C LEU A 252 4.67 -1.19 -10.78
N ILE A 253 3.48 -0.82 -10.32
CA ILE A 253 2.88 0.49 -10.61
C ILE A 253 2.46 1.17 -9.31
N GLY A 254 2.93 2.41 -9.11
CA GLY A 254 2.65 3.24 -7.94
C GLY A 254 3.74 3.20 -6.86
N LYS A 255 3.38 2.99 -5.60
CA LYS A 255 4.25 3.14 -4.41
C LYS A 255 5.25 1.99 -4.26
N TRP A 256 6.53 2.32 -4.06
CA TRP A 256 7.56 1.35 -3.69
C TRP A 256 7.88 1.39 -2.19
N HIS A 257 8.42 2.51 -1.71
CA HIS A 257 8.77 2.80 -0.31
C HIS A 257 9.79 1.84 0.33
N GLN A 258 10.67 1.22 -0.46
CA GLN A 258 11.76 0.35 0.01
C GLN A 258 13.17 0.91 -0.27
N GLY A 259 13.31 2.21 -0.49
CA GLY A 259 14.60 2.85 -0.83
C GLY A 259 14.87 2.91 -2.34
N VAL A 260 15.99 3.53 -2.72
CA VAL A 260 16.39 3.70 -4.14
C VAL A 260 17.84 3.32 -4.38
N ASN A 261 18.77 4.01 -3.72
CA ASN A 261 20.22 3.96 -3.98
C ASN A 261 21.01 3.64 -2.70
N CYS A 262 22.24 3.15 -2.83
CA CYS A 262 23.11 2.78 -1.70
C CYS A 262 24.30 3.72 -1.53
N GLU A 263 25.16 3.78 -2.55
CA GLU A 263 26.47 4.44 -2.54
C GLU A 263 26.53 5.61 -3.54
N SER A 264 25.80 5.49 -4.66
CA SER A 264 25.74 6.47 -5.74
C SER A 264 24.30 6.66 -6.26
N ARG A 265 23.98 7.84 -6.80
CA ARG A 265 22.64 8.14 -7.34
C ARG A 265 22.16 7.25 -8.51
N THR A 266 23.03 6.38 -9.04
CA THR A 266 22.83 5.54 -10.23
C THR A 266 23.03 4.05 -9.97
N ASP A 267 23.33 3.61 -8.75
CA ASP A 267 23.46 2.17 -8.46
C ASP A 267 22.09 1.48 -8.40
N HIS A 268 21.05 2.22 -8.01
CA HIS A 268 19.68 1.73 -7.93
C HIS A 268 19.54 0.45 -7.08
N CYS A 269 20.44 0.20 -6.11
CA CYS A 269 20.55 -1.08 -5.39
C CYS A 269 19.22 -1.55 -4.76
N HIS A 270 18.38 -0.62 -4.32
CA HIS A 270 17.09 -0.85 -3.65
C HIS A 270 15.89 -0.64 -4.60
N HIS A 271 16.12 -0.33 -5.87
CA HIS A 271 15.11 0.01 -6.84
C HIS A 271 14.30 -1.24 -7.28
N PRO A 272 13.00 -1.13 -7.62
CA PRO A 272 12.16 -2.27 -8.00
C PRO A 272 12.77 -3.19 -9.08
N LEU A 273 13.48 -2.62 -10.05
CA LEU A 273 14.13 -3.40 -11.13
C LEU A 273 15.23 -4.33 -10.60
N ASN A 274 15.99 -3.88 -9.60
CA ASN A 274 16.98 -4.73 -8.92
C ASN A 274 16.33 -5.73 -7.95
N HIS A 275 15.02 -5.63 -7.68
CA HIS A 275 14.23 -6.60 -6.91
C HIS A 275 13.24 -7.41 -7.77
N GLY A 276 13.51 -7.56 -9.07
CA GLY A 276 12.84 -8.55 -9.93
C GLY A 276 11.55 -8.07 -10.61
N PHE A 277 11.33 -6.76 -10.70
CA PHE A 277 10.34 -6.17 -11.60
C PHE A 277 11.00 -5.80 -12.94
N ASP A 278 10.50 -6.28 -14.07
CA ASP A 278 10.95 -5.86 -15.40
C ASP A 278 10.54 -4.42 -15.73
N TYR A 279 9.45 -3.94 -15.11
CA TYR A 279 8.89 -2.61 -15.34
C TYR A 279 8.51 -1.91 -14.03
N PHE A 280 8.81 -0.61 -13.95
CA PHE A 280 8.34 0.27 -12.89
C PHE A 280 7.77 1.57 -13.45
N TYR A 281 6.59 1.96 -12.98
CA TYR A 281 6.09 3.33 -13.11
C TYR A 281 5.45 3.79 -11.80
N GLY A 282 5.98 4.83 -11.16
CA GLY A 282 5.35 5.38 -9.97
C GLY A 282 6.29 6.10 -9.03
N MET A 283 5.99 6.03 -7.74
CA MET A 283 6.65 6.78 -6.68
C MET A 283 7.63 5.88 -5.92
N PRO A 284 8.95 6.13 -5.95
CA PRO A 284 9.93 5.36 -5.18
C PRO A 284 9.73 5.47 -3.66
N PHE A 285 9.15 6.58 -3.21
CA PHE A 285 8.92 6.94 -1.81
C PHE A 285 7.48 6.62 -1.35
N THR A 286 6.85 7.55 -0.64
CA THR A 286 5.45 7.57 -0.21
C THR A 286 4.92 8.98 -0.37
N LEU A 287 3.60 9.14 -0.53
CA LEU A 287 3.00 10.46 -0.33
C LEU A 287 3.26 10.92 1.11
N VAL A 288 3.48 12.22 1.24
CA VAL A 288 3.62 12.97 2.50
C VAL A 288 2.97 14.33 2.28
N ASN A 289 2.56 15.00 3.35
CA ASN A 289 1.95 16.33 3.23
C ASN A 289 2.83 17.35 2.48
N ASP A 290 4.17 17.25 2.59
CA ASP A 290 5.11 18.09 1.83
C ASP A 290 4.94 18.04 0.30
N CYS A 291 4.25 17.04 -0.26
CA CYS A 291 3.95 16.97 -1.68
C CYS A 291 2.89 18.00 -2.12
N HIS A 292 2.02 18.45 -1.22
CA HIS A 292 0.99 19.45 -1.49
C HIS A 292 1.39 20.81 -0.88
N PRO A 293 1.43 21.92 -1.65
CA PRO A 293 1.99 23.19 -1.19
C PRO A 293 1.25 23.79 0.02
N ASP A 294 -0.08 23.62 0.10
CA ASP A 294 -0.90 24.20 1.17
C ASP A 294 -1.07 23.30 2.41
N ARG A 295 -0.40 22.14 2.46
CA ARG A 295 -0.46 21.24 3.62
C ARG A 295 0.72 21.49 4.56
N PRO A 296 0.53 21.29 5.89
CA PRO A 296 1.62 21.46 6.85
C PRO A 296 2.73 20.43 6.60
N PRO A 297 4.02 20.81 6.74
CA PRO A 297 5.13 19.88 6.65
C PRO A 297 4.97 18.63 7.53
N GLU A 298 5.37 17.49 7.00
CA GLU A 298 5.36 16.20 7.70
C GLU A 298 6.80 15.71 7.92
N VAL A 299 7.61 15.70 6.87
CA VAL A 299 9.02 15.28 6.95
C VAL A 299 9.78 16.23 7.86
N ASP A 300 10.27 15.72 8.98
CA ASP A 300 11.01 16.48 10.00
C ASP A 300 10.31 17.72 10.54
N ALA A 301 8.97 17.72 10.57
CA ALA A 301 8.12 18.85 10.97
C ALA A 301 8.56 19.49 12.31
N THR A 302 8.78 18.68 13.35
CA THR A 302 9.22 19.17 14.68
C THR A 302 10.62 19.80 14.63
N THR A 303 11.53 19.24 13.84
CA THR A 303 12.90 19.76 13.67
C THR A 303 12.88 21.08 12.89
N ARG A 304 12.12 21.13 11.79
CA ARG A 304 11.92 22.33 10.96
C ARG A 304 11.28 23.47 11.75
N ALA A 305 10.28 23.19 12.58
CA ALA A 305 9.67 24.18 13.47
C ALA A 305 10.68 24.75 14.50
N LYS A 306 11.52 23.90 15.11
CA LYS A 306 12.59 24.35 16.02
C LYS A 306 13.66 25.18 15.31
N LEU A 307 14.07 24.79 14.10
CA LEU A 307 15.04 25.52 13.28
C LEU A 307 14.50 26.90 12.86
N TRP A 308 13.22 26.98 12.46
CA TRP A 308 12.55 28.25 12.19
C TRP A 308 12.54 29.17 13.41
N LEU A 309 12.07 28.68 14.55
CA LEU A 309 12.03 29.46 15.79
C LEU A 309 13.43 29.92 16.23
N SER A 310 14.43 29.04 16.14
CA SER A 310 15.83 29.38 16.45
C SER A 310 16.37 30.47 15.53
N THR A 311 16.04 30.42 14.24
CA THR A 311 16.42 31.44 13.25
C THR A 311 15.75 32.78 13.56
N GLN A 312 14.45 32.77 13.86
CA GLN A 312 13.70 33.99 14.23
C GLN A 312 14.24 34.63 15.51
N MET A 313 14.52 33.84 16.54
CA MET A 313 15.10 34.34 17.80
C MET A 313 16.50 34.91 17.60
N ALA A 314 17.36 34.26 16.80
CA ALA A 314 18.70 34.77 16.49
C ALA A 314 18.65 36.04 15.63
N ALA A 315 17.76 36.11 14.64
CA ALA A 315 17.55 37.30 13.82
C ALA A 315 17.01 38.48 14.65
N LEU A 316 16.06 38.23 15.57
CA LEU A 316 15.54 39.23 16.51
C LEU A 316 16.63 39.74 17.46
N ALA A 317 17.51 38.86 17.97
CA ALA A 317 18.64 39.26 18.79
C ALA A 317 19.61 40.17 18.02
N VAL A 318 19.97 39.82 16.77
CA VAL A 318 20.81 40.66 15.90
C VAL A 318 20.14 42.02 15.62
N LEU A 319 18.84 42.03 15.32
CA LEU A 319 18.05 43.26 15.13
C LEU A 319 18.04 44.13 16.39
N THR A 320 17.89 43.53 17.57
CA THR A 320 17.89 44.24 18.85
C THR A 320 19.25 44.88 19.14
N ILE A 321 20.35 44.17 18.84
CA ILE A 321 21.71 44.72 18.94
C ILE A 321 21.93 45.85 17.93
N ALA A 322 21.43 45.71 16.70
CA ALA A 322 21.52 46.75 15.67
C ALA A 322 20.74 48.03 16.06
N VAL A 323 19.50 47.88 16.56
CA VAL A 323 18.70 49.02 17.08
C VAL A 323 19.38 49.63 18.30
N GLY A 324 19.82 48.83 19.26
CA GLY A 324 20.57 49.31 20.44
C GLY A 324 21.84 50.06 20.06
N LYS A 325 22.51 49.67 18.97
CA LYS A 325 23.65 50.40 18.41
C LYS A 325 23.25 51.73 17.76
N VAL A 326 22.19 51.75 16.96
CA VAL A 326 21.68 52.96 16.29
C VAL A 326 21.18 53.99 17.31
N CYS A 327 20.49 53.54 18.36
CA CYS A 327 19.98 54.39 19.44
C CYS A 327 21.06 54.78 20.47
N GLY A 328 22.33 54.39 20.29
CA GLY A 328 23.44 54.71 21.21
C GLY A 328 23.40 53.99 22.57
N LEU A 329 22.49 53.03 22.75
CA LEU A 329 22.30 52.28 24.00
C LEU A 329 23.39 51.22 24.23
N ILE A 330 24.06 50.75 23.17
CA ILE A 330 25.05 49.66 23.24
C ILE A 330 26.31 49.99 22.43
N SER A 331 27.48 49.89 23.06
CA SER A 331 28.78 50.12 22.43
C SER A 331 29.34 48.88 21.72
N VAL A 332 28.66 48.44 20.66
CA VAL A 332 29.12 47.36 19.75
C VAL A 332 29.64 47.95 18.44
N SER A 333 30.54 47.27 17.72
CA SER A 333 30.99 47.72 16.39
C SER A 333 30.09 47.16 15.27
N TRP A 334 29.89 47.92 14.19
CA TRP A 334 29.11 47.44 13.03
C TRP A 334 29.67 46.15 12.42
N LYS A 335 30.98 45.91 12.52
CA LYS A 335 31.62 44.65 12.09
C LYS A 335 31.07 43.44 12.86
N VAL A 336 30.84 43.57 14.17
CA VAL A 336 30.25 42.51 15.01
C VAL A 336 28.78 42.29 14.65
N VAL A 337 28.01 43.36 14.42
CA VAL A 337 26.59 43.25 14.00
C VAL A 337 26.46 42.55 12.65
N LEU A 338 27.27 42.97 11.65
CA LEU A 338 27.28 42.36 10.31
C LEU A 338 27.82 40.92 10.34
N GLY A 339 28.82 40.63 11.18
CA GLY A 339 29.30 39.26 11.40
C GLY A 339 28.22 38.35 11.99
N ALA A 340 27.52 38.81 13.03
CA ALA A 340 26.41 38.07 13.62
C ALA A 340 25.24 37.88 12.63
N ALA A 341 24.87 38.90 11.87
CA ALA A 341 23.88 38.80 10.80
C ALA A 341 24.28 37.77 9.73
N SER A 342 25.56 37.76 9.34
CA SER A 342 26.11 36.80 8.37
C SER A 342 26.08 35.37 8.91
N LEU A 343 26.39 35.15 10.19
CA LEU A 343 26.29 33.84 10.83
C LEU A 343 24.84 33.34 10.90
N VAL A 344 23.88 34.20 11.24
CA VAL A 344 22.45 33.85 11.23
C VAL A 344 21.95 33.54 9.82
N PHE A 345 22.40 34.29 8.81
CA PHE A 345 22.08 34.02 7.41
C PHE A 345 22.69 32.70 6.92
N LEU A 346 23.96 32.41 7.23
CA LEU A 346 24.60 31.14 6.90
C LEU A 346 23.93 29.96 7.61
N PHE A 347 23.54 30.10 8.87
CA PHE A 347 22.75 29.10 9.59
C PHE A 347 21.41 28.86 8.90
N PHE A 348 20.66 29.91 8.57
CA PHE A 348 19.39 29.82 7.84
C PHE A 348 19.56 29.11 6.50
N VAL A 349 20.49 29.57 5.65
CA VAL A 349 20.76 28.97 4.33
C VAL A 349 21.18 27.50 4.48
N SER A 350 22.01 27.17 5.47
CA SER A 350 22.47 25.80 5.69
C SER A 350 21.32 24.83 6.02
N TRP A 351 20.40 25.19 6.92
CA TRP A 351 19.30 24.28 7.25
C TRP A 351 18.16 24.37 6.22
N TYR A 352 17.90 25.55 5.65
CA TYR A 352 16.91 25.73 4.59
C TYR A 352 17.31 24.99 3.32
N ALA A 353 18.60 24.89 2.99
CA ALA A 353 19.06 24.03 1.91
C ALA A 353 18.63 22.57 2.11
N SER A 354 18.74 22.03 3.33
CA SER A 354 18.37 20.63 3.63
C SER A 354 16.87 20.35 3.67
N PHE A 355 16.01 21.36 3.89
CA PHE A 355 14.56 21.17 4.11
C PHE A 355 13.63 21.98 3.20
N GLY A 356 14.13 22.99 2.50
CA GLY A 356 13.35 23.84 1.58
C GLY A 356 13.00 23.16 0.26
N PHE A 357 13.66 22.04 -0.06
CA PHE A 357 13.48 21.30 -1.31
C PHE A 357 12.79 19.93 -1.14
N VAL A 358 12.29 19.59 0.06
CA VAL A 358 11.63 18.29 0.36
C VAL A 358 10.61 17.90 -0.71
N ARG A 359 9.71 18.82 -1.09
CA ARG A 359 8.71 18.57 -2.16
C ARG A 359 9.36 18.13 -3.47
N ARG A 360 10.45 18.77 -3.90
CA ARG A 360 11.15 18.40 -5.15
C ARG A 360 11.93 17.11 -5.01
N TRP A 361 12.49 16.81 -3.84
CA TRP A 361 13.35 15.64 -3.64
C TRP A 361 12.60 14.35 -3.34
N ASN A 362 11.49 14.42 -2.60
CA ASN A 362 10.72 13.24 -2.19
C ASN A 362 9.50 12.97 -3.09
N CYS A 363 8.87 14.02 -3.62
CA CYS A 363 7.62 13.89 -4.38
C CYS A 363 7.91 13.84 -5.89
N ILE A 364 8.32 12.66 -6.36
CA ILE A 364 8.79 12.42 -7.73
C ILE A 364 8.06 11.22 -8.34
N LEU A 365 7.91 11.23 -9.66
CA LEU A 365 7.56 10.03 -10.43
C LEU A 365 8.77 9.52 -11.21
N MET A 366 8.91 8.20 -11.24
CA MET A 366 9.93 7.49 -12.00
C MET A 366 9.28 6.52 -12.99
N ARG A 367 9.90 6.37 -14.15
CA ARG A 367 9.67 5.28 -15.10
C ARG A 367 10.97 4.52 -15.22
N ASN A 368 11.00 3.27 -14.76
CA ASN A 368 12.24 2.53 -14.56
C ASN A 368 13.23 3.40 -13.75
N HIS A 369 14.48 3.55 -14.19
CA HIS A 369 15.49 4.34 -13.48
C HIS A 369 15.37 5.87 -13.68
N ASP A 370 14.56 6.32 -14.63
CA ASP A 370 14.47 7.73 -15.02
C ASP A 370 13.41 8.47 -14.20
N VAL A 371 13.79 9.63 -13.64
CA VAL A 371 12.83 10.55 -13.01
C VAL A 371 12.09 11.31 -14.10
N THR A 372 10.83 10.96 -14.33
CA THR A 372 9.98 11.54 -15.38
C THR A 372 9.24 12.80 -14.95
N GLU A 373 9.10 13.03 -13.64
CA GLU A 373 8.35 14.17 -13.13
C GLU A 373 8.86 14.62 -11.75
N GLN A 374 9.24 15.90 -11.63
CA GLN A 374 9.84 16.46 -10.42
C GLN A 374 9.57 17.98 -10.30
N PRO A 375 8.85 18.46 -9.26
CA PRO A 375 7.98 17.67 -8.38
C PRO A 375 6.80 17.09 -9.16
N MET A 376 6.26 15.97 -8.70
CA MET A 376 5.06 15.34 -9.28
C MET A 376 3.81 16.24 -9.19
N ASP A 377 2.98 16.19 -10.23
CA ASP A 377 1.61 16.68 -10.28
C ASP A 377 0.67 15.62 -9.69
N LEU A 378 0.18 15.90 -8.48
CA LEU A 378 -0.70 15.01 -7.74
C LEU A 378 -2.09 14.86 -8.42
N GLU A 379 -2.57 15.84 -9.19
CA GLU A 379 -3.86 15.75 -9.89
C GLU A 379 -3.78 14.80 -11.10
N ARG A 380 -2.63 14.75 -11.80
CA ARG A 380 -2.43 13.90 -12.98
C ARG A 380 -1.92 12.49 -12.64
N THR A 381 -1.23 12.33 -11.51
CA THR A 381 -0.58 11.07 -11.09
C THR A 381 -1.53 9.86 -11.15
N THR A 382 -2.75 10.00 -10.61
CA THR A 382 -3.77 8.93 -10.58
C THR A 382 -4.11 8.42 -11.98
N SER A 383 -4.43 9.32 -12.90
CA SER A 383 -4.78 8.97 -14.29
C SER A 383 -3.58 8.37 -15.05
N HIS A 384 -2.36 8.82 -14.75
CA HIS A 384 -1.16 8.25 -15.36
C HIS A 384 -0.89 6.83 -14.85
N MET A 385 -1.01 6.57 -13.54
CA MET A 385 -0.89 5.22 -12.97
C MET A 385 -1.93 4.25 -13.54
N LEU A 386 -3.18 4.68 -13.69
CA LEU A 386 -4.25 3.89 -14.29
C LEU A 386 -3.93 3.54 -15.76
N ARG A 387 -3.54 4.54 -16.57
CA ARG A 387 -3.14 4.32 -17.96
C ARG A 387 -2.01 3.31 -18.08
N GLU A 388 -0.99 3.43 -17.23
CA GLU A 388 0.15 2.51 -17.22
C GLU A 388 -0.26 1.08 -16.81
N ALA A 389 -1.21 0.92 -15.87
CA ALA A 389 -1.73 -0.38 -15.48
C ALA A 389 -2.52 -1.07 -16.60
N VAL A 390 -3.43 -0.33 -17.26
CA VAL A 390 -4.17 -0.83 -18.42
C VAL A 390 -3.20 -1.20 -19.55
N SER A 391 -2.28 -0.30 -19.93
CA SER A 391 -1.31 -0.57 -20.99
C SER A 391 -0.37 -1.73 -20.65
N TYR A 392 -0.02 -1.94 -19.37
CA TYR A 392 0.77 -3.09 -18.95
C TYR A 392 0.02 -4.41 -19.15
N ILE A 393 -1.27 -4.45 -18.80
CA ILE A 393 -2.13 -5.63 -19.03
C ILE A 393 -2.26 -5.91 -20.54
N GLU A 394 -2.55 -4.88 -21.34
CA GLU A 394 -2.72 -5.02 -22.80
C GLU A 394 -1.47 -5.53 -23.51
N ARG A 395 -0.29 -5.01 -23.16
CA ARG A 395 1.00 -5.45 -23.73
C ARG A 395 1.35 -6.89 -23.34
N ASN A 396 0.92 -7.35 -22.17
CA ASN A 396 1.29 -8.66 -21.63
C ASN A 396 0.23 -9.75 -21.77
N LYS A 397 -0.98 -9.47 -22.28
CA LYS A 397 -2.12 -10.42 -22.35
C LYS A 397 -1.89 -11.76 -23.05
N HIS A 398 -0.76 -11.94 -23.75
CA HIS A 398 -0.38 -13.18 -24.43
C HIS A 398 0.69 -14.00 -23.68
N GLN A 399 1.12 -13.56 -22.49
CA GLN A 399 2.08 -14.25 -21.63
C GLN A 399 1.66 -14.12 -20.14
N PRO A 400 2.07 -15.03 -19.25
CA PRO A 400 1.79 -14.87 -17.83
C PRO A 400 2.48 -13.61 -17.28
N PHE A 401 1.72 -12.76 -16.59
CA PHE A 401 2.27 -11.56 -15.97
C PHE A 401 1.97 -11.46 -14.48
N LEU A 402 2.87 -10.79 -13.77
CA LEU A 402 2.65 -10.20 -12.45
C LEU A 402 2.46 -8.70 -12.66
N LEU A 403 1.34 -8.17 -12.17
CA LEU A 403 1.15 -6.74 -11.97
C LEU A 403 0.92 -6.49 -10.48
N PHE A 404 1.86 -5.81 -9.83
CA PHE A 404 1.68 -5.26 -8.49
C PHE A 404 1.26 -3.79 -8.63
N LEU A 405 -0.04 -3.55 -8.50
CA LEU A 405 -0.64 -2.22 -8.42
C LEU A 405 -0.65 -1.77 -6.96
N SER A 406 0.35 -0.96 -6.63
CA SER A 406 0.63 -0.46 -5.29
C SER A 406 0.15 0.98 -5.22
N LEU A 407 -1.09 1.21 -4.79
CA LEU A 407 -1.74 2.52 -4.89
C LEU A 407 -1.08 3.54 -3.95
N LEU A 408 -1.23 4.83 -4.32
CA LEU A 408 -0.91 5.96 -3.43
C LEU A 408 -2.11 6.31 -2.55
N HIS A 409 -3.31 5.98 -3.01
CA HIS A 409 -4.55 6.01 -2.24
C HIS A 409 -4.49 4.97 -1.12
N VAL A 410 -4.89 5.29 0.11
CA VAL A 410 -5.57 6.50 0.62
C VAL A 410 -4.71 7.27 1.62
N HIS A 411 -3.42 7.44 1.30
CA HIS A 411 -2.47 8.16 2.15
C HIS A 411 -2.61 9.68 2.00
N ILE A 412 -2.36 10.41 3.10
CA ILE A 412 -2.23 11.88 3.09
C ILE A 412 -1.16 12.33 2.07
N PRO A 413 -1.39 13.41 1.30
CA PRO A 413 -2.32 14.53 1.55
C PRO A 413 -3.76 14.40 1.02
N LEU A 414 -4.18 13.25 0.49
CA LEU A 414 -5.52 12.99 -0.07
C LEU A 414 -5.89 13.90 -1.25
N VAL A 415 -5.03 13.94 -2.27
CA VAL A 415 -5.38 14.59 -3.55
C VAL A 415 -6.21 13.62 -4.38
N THR A 416 -7.32 14.11 -4.93
CA THR A 416 -8.30 13.35 -5.72
C THR A 416 -8.73 14.18 -6.93
N THR A 417 -9.19 13.54 -7.99
CA THR A 417 -9.65 14.24 -9.19
C THR A 417 -10.99 14.96 -8.97
N LYS A 418 -11.29 15.91 -9.86
CA LYS A 418 -12.49 16.78 -9.80
C LYS A 418 -13.83 16.02 -9.89
N GLN A 419 -13.81 14.75 -10.31
CA GLN A 419 -14.98 13.88 -10.32
C GLN A 419 -15.44 13.51 -8.91
N PHE A 420 -14.49 13.18 -8.02
CA PHE A 420 -14.74 12.69 -6.66
C PHE A 420 -14.66 13.79 -5.59
N LEU A 421 -13.96 14.91 -5.88
CA LEU A 421 -13.78 16.00 -4.92
C LEU A 421 -15.12 16.55 -4.37
N GLY A 422 -15.30 16.43 -3.05
CA GLY A 422 -16.47 16.90 -2.32
C GLY A 422 -17.74 16.07 -2.54
N LYS A 423 -17.62 14.79 -2.93
CA LYS A 423 -18.76 13.89 -3.17
C LYS A 423 -19.09 13.00 -1.97
N SER A 424 -18.07 12.56 -1.25
CA SER A 424 -18.22 11.63 -0.14
C SER A 424 -18.69 12.33 1.14
N GLN A 425 -19.43 11.58 1.96
CA GLN A 425 -19.85 12.03 3.30
C GLN A 425 -18.66 12.20 4.26
N HIS A 426 -17.51 11.60 3.92
CA HIS A 426 -16.28 11.59 4.72
C HIS A 426 -15.22 12.58 4.23
N GLY A 427 -15.64 13.56 3.42
CA GLY A 427 -14.76 14.60 2.86
C GLY A 427 -13.62 14.01 2.03
N LEU A 428 -12.46 14.69 2.01
CA LEU A 428 -11.31 14.31 1.18
C LEU A 428 -10.84 12.87 1.38
N TYR A 429 -10.99 12.29 2.58
CA TYR A 429 -10.63 10.89 2.79
C TYR A 429 -11.60 9.96 2.06
N GLY A 430 -12.90 10.20 2.21
CA GLY A 430 -13.92 9.44 1.49
C GLY A 430 -13.86 9.63 -0.02
N ASP A 431 -13.63 10.85 -0.50
CA ASP A 431 -13.44 11.14 -1.93
C ASP A 431 -12.26 10.33 -2.51
N ASN A 432 -11.20 10.10 -1.71
CA ASN A 432 -10.04 9.33 -2.11
C ASN A 432 -10.29 7.81 -2.03
N VAL A 433 -11.09 7.33 -1.07
CA VAL A 433 -11.57 5.93 -1.03
C VAL A 433 -12.48 5.62 -2.23
N GLU A 434 -13.39 6.52 -2.59
CA GLU A 434 -14.31 6.34 -3.72
C GLU A 434 -13.58 6.39 -5.07
N GLU A 435 -12.58 7.26 -5.23
CA GLU A 435 -11.68 7.25 -6.40
C GLU A 435 -10.84 5.96 -6.46
N MET A 436 -10.35 5.48 -5.31
CA MET A 436 -9.58 4.22 -5.22
C MET A 436 -10.43 3.01 -5.65
N ASP A 437 -11.69 2.93 -5.25
CA ASP A 437 -12.60 1.85 -5.66
C ASP A 437 -12.86 1.87 -7.18
N TRP A 438 -13.08 3.05 -7.74
CA TRP A 438 -13.23 3.26 -9.20
C TRP A 438 -11.98 2.83 -9.99
N LEU A 439 -10.77 3.04 -9.46
CA LEU A 439 -9.55 2.53 -10.10
C LEU A 439 -9.52 0.99 -10.18
N VAL A 440 -10.16 0.31 -9.22
CA VAL A 440 -10.13 -1.16 -9.13
C VAL A 440 -11.01 -1.80 -10.22
N GLY A 441 -12.27 -1.40 -10.39
CA GLY A 441 -13.20 -2.11 -11.27
C GLY A 441 -14.47 -1.33 -11.64
N PRO A 442 -15.35 -1.92 -12.48
CA PRO A 442 -16.41 -1.24 -13.23
C PRO A 442 -17.41 -0.35 -12.48
N ASP A 443 -17.51 0.92 -12.89
CA ASP A 443 -18.50 1.92 -12.48
C ASP A 443 -19.91 1.54 -13.01
N ASP A 444 -20.49 0.48 -12.43
CA ASP A 444 -21.87 0.02 -12.64
C ASP A 444 -22.90 1.00 -12.01
N LEU A 445 -22.40 2.11 -11.46
CA LEU A 445 -23.18 3.18 -10.87
C LEU A 445 -23.19 4.41 -11.78
N SER A 446 -24.28 4.52 -12.53
CA SER A 446 -24.65 5.73 -13.27
C SER A 446 -24.62 6.97 -12.38
N TRP A 447 -23.59 7.81 -12.53
CA TRP A 447 -23.46 9.10 -11.84
C TRP A 447 -24.44 10.20 -12.32
N GLU A 448 -25.46 9.81 -13.09
CA GLU A 448 -26.54 10.70 -13.54
C GLU A 448 -27.91 10.17 -13.13
N LYS A 449 -28.40 10.65 -11.97
CA LYS A 449 -29.80 11.08 -11.92
C LYS A 449 -29.90 12.41 -12.67
N HIS A 450 -30.02 12.34 -13.99
CA HIS A 450 -30.61 13.43 -14.73
C HIS A 450 -32.14 13.35 -14.54
N ASP A 451 -32.70 14.32 -13.82
CA ASP A 451 -34.15 14.53 -13.75
C ASP A 451 -34.66 15.15 -15.07
N ASP A 452 -34.49 14.44 -16.20
CA ASP A 452 -35.21 14.72 -17.45
C ASP A 452 -35.49 13.42 -18.21
N TYR A 453 -36.78 13.09 -18.32
CA TYR A 453 -37.27 11.87 -18.96
C TYR A 453 -37.44 12.04 -20.49
N SER A 454 -36.49 12.70 -21.17
CA SER A 454 -36.69 13.04 -22.59
C SER A 454 -35.45 13.16 -23.51
N ARG A 455 -34.62 12.11 -23.64
CA ARG A 455 -34.06 11.60 -24.94
C ARG A 455 -32.98 10.52 -24.74
N PRO A 456 -32.94 9.45 -25.56
CA PRO A 456 -31.79 8.55 -25.61
C PRO A 456 -30.63 9.20 -26.39
N VAL A 457 -29.70 9.85 -25.69
CA VAL A 457 -28.41 10.23 -26.26
C VAL A 457 -27.58 8.96 -26.44
N LYS A 458 -27.24 8.61 -27.69
CA LYS A 458 -26.21 7.60 -27.94
C LYS A 458 -24.89 8.13 -27.36
N ARG A 459 -24.37 7.51 -26.30
CA ARG A 459 -23.05 7.80 -25.75
C ARG A 459 -22.02 7.60 -26.87
N GLN A 460 -21.51 8.69 -27.42
CA GLN A 460 -20.47 8.64 -28.44
C GLN A 460 -19.16 8.34 -27.71
N THR A 461 -18.57 7.18 -27.98
CA THR A 461 -17.37 6.68 -27.31
C THR A 461 -16.16 7.53 -27.68
N THR A 462 -15.88 8.56 -26.87
CA THR A 462 -14.76 9.49 -27.07
C THR A 462 -13.78 9.58 -25.89
N SER A 463 -13.58 8.46 -25.18
CA SER A 463 -12.23 8.04 -24.82
C SER A 463 -12.19 6.52 -24.73
N LYS A 464 -11.01 5.93 -24.94
CA LYS A 464 -10.78 4.49 -24.80
C LYS A 464 -9.98 4.17 -23.51
N HIS A 465 -9.95 5.14 -22.58
CA HIS A 465 -9.01 5.20 -21.46
C HIS A 465 -9.57 5.95 -20.22
N GLU A 466 -10.89 6.11 -20.11
CA GLU A 466 -11.53 6.07 -18.79
C GLU A 466 -11.20 4.69 -18.15
N GLY A 467 -11.30 4.53 -16.83
CA GLY A 467 -10.79 3.33 -16.12
C GLY A 467 -11.30 1.99 -16.67
N GLU A 468 -10.98 0.83 -16.10
CA GLU A 468 -10.86 0.48 -14.68
C GLU A 468 -10.07 -0.85 -14.66
N VAL A 469 -9.20 -1.12 -13.68
CA VAL A 469 -8.15 -2.16 -13.86
C VAL A 469 -8.73 -3.57 -14.09
N LEU A 470 -9.85 -3.90 -13.45
CA LEU A 470 -10.57 -5.15 -13.72
C LEU A 470 -11.30 -5.16 -15.07
N ASN A 471 -11.76 -4.02 -15.60
CA ASN A 471 -12.32 -3.96 -16.96
C ASN A 471 -11.25 -4.34 -17.98
N ALA A 472 -10.01 -3.84 -17.85
CA ALA A 472 -8.92 -4.23 -18.73
C ALA A 472 -8.62 -5.74 -18.71
N ILE A 473 -8.79 -6.41 -17.57
CA ILE A 473 -8.71 -7.87 -17.43
C ILE A 473 -9.89 -8.56 -18.14
N GLU A 474 -11.11 -8.04 -18.04
CA GLU A 474 -12.30 -8.66 -18.65
C GLU A 474 -12.37 -8.45 -20.16
N GLU A 475 -12.10 -7.23 -20.66
CA GLU A 475 -12.10 -6.90 -22.09
C GLU A 475 -11.02 -7.66 -22.88
N ASN A 476 -9.86 -7.92 -22.27
CA ASN A 476 -8.81 -8.75 -22.87
C ASN A 476 -9.05 -10.27 -22.68
N GLY A 477 -10.20 -10.68 -22.14
CA GLY A 477 -10.58 -12.09 -21.97
C GLY A 477 -9.83 -12.83 -20.86
N LEU A 478 -9.14 -12.11 -19.98
CA LEU A 478 -8.21 -12.67 -18.98
C LEU A 478 -8.89 -13.07 -17.66
N LYS A 479 -10.19 -12.76 -17.48
CA LYS A 479 -10.99 -12.95 -16.25
C LYS A 479 -10.75 -14.30 -15.55
N ASN A 480 -10.91 -15.42 -16.25
CA ASN A 480 -10.78 -16.77 -15.67
C ASN A 480 -9.31 -17.21 -15.51
N THR A 481 -8.37 -16.47 -16.09
CA THR A 481 -6.93 -16.77 -16.09
C THR A 481 -6.12 -15.93 -15.11
N THR A 482 -6.77 -14.97 -14.43
CA THR A 482 -6.13 -14.02 -13.52
C THR A 482 -6.51 -14.30 -12.08
N PHE A 483 -5.50 -14.46 -11.23
CA PHE A 483 -5.62 -14.47 -9.78
C PHE A 483 -5.46 -13.02 -9.29
N THR A 484 -6.56 -12.44 -8.81
CA THR A 484 -6.59 -11.09 -8.23
C THR A 484 -6.57 -11.16 -6.71
N TYR A 485 -5.80 -10.27 -6.10
CA TYR A 485 -5.77 -10.03 -4.65
C TYR A 485 -5.92 -8.53 -4.35
N PHE A 486 -6.71 -8.18 -3.34
CA PHE A 486 -6.85 -6.81 -2.83
C PHE A 486 -6.58 -6.76 -1.31
N THR A 487 -5.81 -5.77 -0.86
CA THR A 487 -5.49 -5.53 0.55
C THR A 487 -5.10 -4.07 0.84
N SER A 488 -4.77 -3.79 2.11
CA SER A 488 -4.06 -2.58 2.56
C SER A 488 -2.71 -2.99 3.16
N ASP A 489 -1.69 -2.13 3.08
CA ASP A 489 -0.38 -2.43 3.68
C ASP A 489 -0.40 -2.46 5.22
N HIS A 490 -1.28 -1.68 5.87
CA HIS A 490 -1.62 -1.78 7.29
C HIS A 490 -2.96 -1.10 7.60
N GLY A 491 -3.37 -1.09 8.87
CA GLY A 491 -4.63 -0.45 9.28
C GLY A 491 -4.61 1.08 9.25
N GLY A 492 -5.81 1.66 9.38
CA GLY A 492 -6.11 3.08 9.14
C GLY A 492 -5.43 4.05 10.09
N HIS A 493 -5.08 5.23 9.56
CA HIS A 493 -4.33 6.27 10.29
C HIS A 493 -5.25 7.16 11.13
N LEU A 494 -5.61 6.68 12.33
CA LEU A 494 -6.50 7.40 13.25
C LEU A 494 -6.00 8.80 13.63
N GLU A 495 -4.69 8.98 13.81
CA GLU A 495 -4.06 10.26 14.15
C GLU A 495 -4.07 11.32 13.03
N ALA A 496 -4.27 10.93 11.77
CA ALA A 496 -4.34 11.87 10.64
C ALA A 496 -5.66 12.66 10.70
N ARG A 497 -5.60 13.91 11.18
CA ARG A 497 -6.76 14.80 11.38
C ARG A 497 -6.37 16.26 11.18
N ASP A 498 -7.33 17.07 10.73
CA ASP A 498 -7.22 18.53 10.70
C ASP A 498 -8.46 19.19 11.34
N GLU A 499 -8.56 20.52 11.24
CA GLU A 499 -9.70 21.29 11.78
C GLU A 499 -11.04 20.93 11.11
N ARG A 500 -11.02 20.31 9.92
CA ARG A 500 -12.20 19.96 9.14
C ARG A 500 -12.66 18.53 9.39
N GLY A 501 -11.78 17.64 9.84
CA GLY A 501 -12.19 16.29 10.24
C GLY A 501 -11.08 15.24 10.29
N GLN A 502 -11.47 14.01 9.94
CA GLN A 502 -10.59 12.85 9.81
C GLN A 502 -9.94 12.85 8.42
N LEU A 503 -8.65 12.52 8.35
CA LEU A 503 -7.85 12.45 7.11
C LEU A 503 -7.18 11.06 6.92
N GLY A 504 -7.64 10.03 7.62
CA GLY A 504 -7.10 8.68 7.55
C GLY A 504 -8.10 7.62 8.06
N GLY A 505 -7.94 6.38 7.60
CA GLY A 505 -8.99 5.35 7.65
C GLY A 505 -9.49 4.88 9.01
N TRP A 506 -10.67 4.24 8.97
CA TRP A 506 -11.35 3.66 10.11
C TRP A 506 -11.15 2.16 10.21
N ASN A 507 -10.88 1.68 11.42
CA ASN A 507 -10.67 0.25 11.69
C ASN A 507 -11.93 -0.43 12.23
N GLY A 508 -13.12 0.15 12.00
CA GLY A 508 -14.40 -0.42 12.44
C GLY A 508 -14.45 -0.64 13.96
N ILE A 509 -14.70 -1.88 14.37
CA ILE A 509 -14.72 -2.28 15.79
C ILE A 509 -13.32 -2.51 16.39
N PHE A 510 -12.28 -2.57 15.56
CA PHE A 510 -10.93 -2.95 15.97
C PHE A 510 -10.20 -1.78 16.60
N ARG A 511 -9.56 -2.03 17.74
CA ARG A 511 -8.86 -1.03 18.54
C ARG A 511 -7.55 -0.61 17.88
N GLY A 512 -7.20 0.68 17.95
CA GLY A 512 -5.94 1.20 17.41
C GLY A 512 -5.94 1.42 15.89
N GLY A 513 -4.75 1.69 15.34
CA GLY A 513 -4.54 2.12 13.96
C GLY A 513 -3.07 2.11 13.55
N LYS A 514 -2.73 2.80 12.46
CA LYS A 514 -1.37 2.95 11.92
C LYS A 514 -0.31 3.11 13.01
N GLY A 515 0.75 2.33 12.90
CA GLY A 515 1.89 2.30 13.80
C GLY A 515 1.69 1.58 15.14
N MET A 516 0.53 0.98 15.41
CA MET A 516 0.21 0.28 16.66
C MET A 516 0.23 -1.24 16.49
N GLY A 517 1.42 -1.83 16.40
CA GLY A 517 1.58 -3.26 16.08
C GLY A 517 0.88 -4.22 17.05
N GLY A 518 0.71 -3.82 18.33
CA GLY A 518 0.00 -4.63 19.32
C GLY A 518 -1.51 -4.75 19.07
N TRP A 519 -2.21 -3.75 18.53
CA TRP A 519 -3.68 -3.72 18.49
C TRP A 519 -4.26 -4.12 17.13
N GLU A 520 -5.43 -4.76 17.10
CA GLU A 520 -6.05 -5.28 15.88
C GLU A 520 -6.20 -4.21 14.79
N GLY A 521 -6.64 -3.00 15.11
CA GLY A 521 -6.82 -1.93 14.13
C GLY A 521 -5.51 -1.42 13.51
N GLY A 522 -4.34 -1.74 14.07
CA GLY A 522 -3.04 -1.43 13.46
C GLY A 522 -2.52 -2.47 12.48
N ILE A 523 -3.00 -3.71 12.58
CA ILE A 523 -2.49 -4.86 11.80
C ILE A 523 -3.55 -5.56 10.96
N ARG A 524 -4.84 -5.52 11.34
CA ARG A 524 -5.91 -6.22 10.63
C ARG A 524 -6.38 -5.37 9.46
N VAL A 525 -6.32 -5.96 8.27
CA VAL A 525 -6.56 -5.29 6.98
C VAL A 525 -7.54 -6.09 6.12
N PRO A 526 -8.15 -5.49 5.08
CA PRO A 526 -8.86 -6.24 4.06
C PRO A 526 -7.98 -7.31 3.42
N GLY A 527 -8.58 -8.44 3.07
CA GLY A 527 -7.91 -9.52 2.34
C GLY A 527 -8.92 -10.21 1.44
N ILE A 528 -8.94 -9.84 0.16
CA ILE A 528 -9.92 -10.32 -0.82
C ILE A 528 -9.19 -11.01 -1.96
N PHE A 529 -9.64 -12.19 -2.36
CA PHE A 529 -9.04 -12.99 -3.44
C PHE A 529 -10.10 -13.39 -4.46
N ARG A 530 -9.87 -13.13 -5.75
CA ARG A 530 -10.79 -13.49 -6.84
C ARG A 530 -10.04 -14.26 -7.92
N TRP A 531 -10.57 -15.43 -8.29
CA TRP A 531 -10.10 -16.21 -9.43
C TRP A 531 -11.26 -17.08 -9.95
N PRO A 532 -12.08 -16.55 -10.88
CA PRO A 532 -13.33 -17.18 -11.31
C PRO A 532 -13.11 -18.58 -11.89
N GLY A 533 -13.92 -19.55 -11.47
CA GLY A 533 -13.81 -20.96 -11.86
C GLY A 533 -12.74 -21.76 -11.10
N VAL A 534 -11.92 -21.13 -10.26
CA VAL A 534 -10.89 -21.81 -9.43
C VAL A 534 -11.11 -21.59 -7.94
N LEU A 535 -11.56 -20.40 -7.54
CA LEU A 535 -11.95 -20.09 -6.16
C LEU A 535 -13.49 -20.04 -6.03
N PRO A 536 -14.05 -20.49 -4.89
CA PRO A 536 -15.47 -20.39 -4.63
C PRO A 536 -15.87 -18.94 -4.36
N ALA A 537 -16.82 -18.43 -5.13
CA ALA A 537 -17.39 -17.08 -4.95
C ALA A 537 -18.20 -16.98 -3.64
N GLY A 538 -18.26 -15.78 -3.07
CA GLY A 538 -18.95 -15.45 -1.82
C GLY A 538 -18.38 -16.12 -0.56
N ARG A 539 -17.23 -16.80 -0.64
CA ARG A 539 -16.70 -17.57 0.50
C ARG A 539 -16.05 -16.64 1.52
N VAL A 540 -16.39 -16.82 2.79
CA VAL A 540 -15.77 -16.11 3.91
C VAL A 540 -14.84 -17.06 4.66
N ILE A 541 -13.66 -16.60 5.04
CA ILE A 541 -12.69 -17.37 5.83
C ILE A 541 -12.30 -16.58 7.08
N HIS A 542 -12.40 -17.24 8.23
CA HIS A 542 -12.16 -16.66 9.55
C HIS A 542 -10.78 -17.04 10.15
N GLU A 543 -10.03 -17.89 9.45
CA GLU A 543 -8.68 -18.30 9.83
C GLU A 543 -7.69 -17.12 9.84
N PRO A 544 -6.75 -17.07 10.81
CA PRO A 544 -5.71 -16.06 10.85
C PRO A 544 -4.72 -16.26 9.69
N THR A 545 -4.47 -15.19 8.97
CA THR A 545 -3.58 -15.15 7.79
C THR A 545 -2.77 -13.87 7.80
N SER A 546 -1.66 -13.81 7.06
CA SER A 546 -0.77 -12.67 7.00
C SER A 546 -0.53 -12.16 5.58
N LEU A 547 -0.18 -10.88 5.43
CA LEU A 547 0.36 -10.34 4.17
C LEU A 547 1.60 -11.12 3.69
N MET A 548 2.40 -11.68 4.61
CA MET A 548 3.54 -12.54 4.28
C MET A 548 3.13 -13.82 3.54
N ASP A 549 1.88 -14.26 3.68
CA ASP A 549 1.35 -15.47 3.06
C ASP A 549 1.16 -15.32 1.54
N VAL A 550 1.11 -14.08 1.04
CA VAL A 550 1.02 -13.83 -0.40
C VAL A 550 2.29 -14.27 -1.11
N PHE A 551 3.48 -14.07 -0.52
CA PHE A 551 4.76 -14.53 -1.08
C PHE A 551 4.77 -16.02 -1.46
N PRO A 552 4.60 -16.99 -0.53
CA PRO A 552 4.58 -18.41 -0.89
C PRO A 552 3.36 -18.80 -1.73
N THR A 553 2.23 -18.08 -1.60
CA THR A 553 1.05 -18.29 -2.43
C THR A 553 1.34 -18.01 -3.90
N VAL A 554 1.86 -16.82 -4.24
CA VAL A 554 2.14 -16.46 -5.64
C VAL A 554 3.32 -17.22 -6.21
N VAL A 555 4.33 -17.55 -5.39
CA VAL A 555 5.45 -18.43 -5.78
C VAL A 555 4.93 -19.81 -6.18
N GLN A 556 4.04 -20.42 -5.37
CA GLN A 556 3.41 -21.69 -5.71
C GLN A 556 2.55 -21.61 -6.99
N LEU A 557 1.77 -20.53 -7.15
CA LEU A 557 0.93 -20.34 -8.34
C LEU A 557 1.75 -20.14 -9.63
N GLY A 558 2.89 -19.47 -9.54
CA GLY A 558 3.81 -19.29 -10.67
C GLY A 558 4.71 -20.49 -10.97
N GLY A 559 4.63 -21.57 -10.18
CA GLY A 559 5.47 -22.76 -10.32
C GLY A 559 6.93 -22.54 -9.89
N GLY A 560 7.19 -21.54 -9.05
CA GLY A 560 8.50 -21.32 -8.43
C GLY A 560 8.67 -22.08 -7.12
N GLU A 561 9.89 -22.09 -6.59
CA GLU A 561 10.22 -22.68 -5.30
C GLU A 561 10.43 -21.59 -4.23
N VAL A 562 9.90 -21.84 -3.03
CA VAL A 562 10.10 -20.97 -1.87
C VAL A 562 11.54 -21.15 -1.36
N PRO A 563 12.31 -20.08 -1.06
CA PRO A 563 13.69 -20.21 -0.61
C PRO A 563 13.84 -21.10 0.64
N GLN A 564 14.80 -22.03 0.60
CA GLN A 564 15.09 -22.97 1.69
C GLN A 564 16.36 -22.57 2.50
N ASP A 565 17.08 -21.54 2.05
CA ASP A 565 18.30 -21.01 2.68
C ASP A 565 18.01 -20.14 3.91
N ARG A 566 16.74 -19.77 4.12
CA ARG A 566 16.28 -18.81 5.13
C ARG A 566 14.89 -19.17 5.64
N VAL A 567 14.56 -18.72 6.85
CA VAL A 567 13.20 -18.80 7.38
C VAL A 567 12.26 -17.95 6.51
N ILE A 568 11.14 -18.53 6.08
CA ILE A 568 9.99 -17.83 5.50
C ILE A 568 8.86 -17.94 6.53
N ASP A 569 8.34 -16.81 7.00
CA ASP A 569 7.29 -16.76 8.03
C ASP A 569 5.90 -16.97 7.40
N GLY A 570 5.71 -16.51 6.16
CA GLY A 570 4.49 -16.70 5.39
C GLY A 570 4.20 -18.16 5.04
N ARG A 571 2.91 -18.49 4.90
CA ARG A 571 2.41 -19.82 4.53
C ARG A 571 1.52 -19.74 3.29
N SER A 572 1.58 -20.73 2.39
CA SER A 572 0.73 -20.70 1.20
C SER A 572 -0.76 -20.79 1.55
N LEU A 573 -1.56 -19.86 1.02
CA LEU A 573 -3.01 -19.83 1.17
C LEU A 573 -3.72 -20.70 0.13
N VAL A 574 -3.03 -21.26 -0.86
CA VAL A 574 -3.66 -22.02 -1.96
C VAL A 574 -4.57 -23.16 -1.45
N PRO A 575 -4.20 -23.99 -0.45
CA PRO A 575 -5.09 -25.02 0.08
C PRO A 575 -6.31 -24.43 0.80
N LEU A 576 -6.11 -23.38 1.59
CA LEU A 576 -7.15 -22.71 2.38
C LEU A 576 -8.17 -22.02 1.47
N LEU A 577 -7.74 -21.22 0.50
CA LEU A 577 -8.59 -20.50 -0.46
C LEU A 577 -9.42 -21.47 -1.32
N ARG A 578 -8.82 -22.58 -1.78
CA ARG A 578 -9.53 -23.63 -2.55
C ARG A 578 -10.44 -24.51 -1.69
N GLY A 579 -10.32 -24.48 -0.37
CA GLY A 579 -11.10 -25.33 0.54
C GLY A 579 -10.57 -26.76 0.65
N ALA A 580 -9.33 -27.00 0.23
CA ALA A 580 -8.61 -28.26 0.44
C ALA A 580 -7.98 -28.35 1.84
N ALA A 581 -7.90 -27.23 2.57
CA ALA A 581 -7.60 -27.17 3.98
C ALA A 581 -8.69 -26.37 4.72
N GLU A 582 -9.09 -26.86 5.89
CA GLU A 582 -10.03 -26.20 6.80
C GLU A 582 -9.34 -25.05 7.55
N HIS A 583 -8.18 -25.34 8.14
CA HIS A 583 -7.37 -24.36 8.87
C HIS A 583 -6.22 -23.77 8.05
N SER A 584 -5.81 -22.57 8.43
CA SER A 584 -4.53 -21.98 8.07
C SER A 584 -3.36 -22.82 8.61
N ALA A 585 -2.20 -22.68 7.98
CA ALA A 585 -0.96 -23.24 8.51
C ALA A 585 -0.37 -22.41 9.67
N HIS A 586 -1.02 -21.30 10.06
CA HIS A 586 -0.64 -20.50 11.22
C HIS A 586 -1.27 -21.07 12.49
N GLU A 587 -0.40 -21.37 13.45
CA GLU A 587 -0.80 -21.61 14.84
C GLU A 587 -0.44 -20.40 15.71
N PHE A 588 0.77 -19.86 15.51
CA PHE A 588 1.25 -18.65 16.19
C PHE A 588 1.59 -17.53 15.20
N LEU A 589 1.24 -16.30 15.56
CA LEU A 589 1.58 -15.08 14.81
C LEU A 589 2.13 -14.02 15.78
N PHE A 590 3.17 -13.32 15.36
CA PHE A 590 3.91 -12.38 16.19
C PHE A 590 3.73 -10.95 15.70
N HIS A 591 3.45 -10.02 16.62
CA HIS A 591 3.03 -8.67 16.28
C HIS A 591 4.01 -7.64 16.85
N TYR A 592 4.76 -7.03 15.95
CA TYR A 592 5.89 -6.15 16.26
C TYR A 592 5.56 -4.67 16.03
N CYS A 593 6.20 -3.81 16.81
CA CYS A 593 6.21 -2.36 16.64
C CYS A 593 7.68 -1.92 16.72
N GLY A 594 8.29 -1.51 15.61
CA GLY A 594 9.76 -1.49 15.59
C GLY A 594 10.30 -2.89 15.83
N LYS A 595 11.50 -2.98 16.40
CA LYS A 595 12.04 -4.25 16.93
C LYS A 595 11.27 -4.86 18.11
N TYR A 596 10.26 -4.20 18.66
CA TYR A 596 9.63 -4.60 19.93
C TYR A 596 8.41 -5.48 19.67
N LEU A 597 8.46 -6.72 20.16
CA LEU A 597 7.28 -7.59 20.22
C LEU A 597 6.25 -6.97 21.17
N HIS A 598 5.15 -6.46 20.63
CA HIS A 598 4.05 -5.88 21.42
C HIS A 598 3.04 -6.94 21.82
N ALA A 599 2.67 -7.81 20.88
CA ALA A 599 1.74 -8.90 21.13
C ALA A 599 2.11 -10.18 20.37
N ALA A 600 1.58 -11.32 20.81
CA ALA A 600 1.60 -12.58 20.10
C ALA A 600 0.21 -13.22 20.14
N ARG A 601 -0.17 -13.91 19.06
CA ARG A 601 -1.46 -14.56 18.88
C ARG A 601 -1.26 -16.06 18.77
N TRP A 602 -2.17 -16.83 19.37
CA TRP A 602 -2.26 -18.28 19.25
C TRP A 602 -3.66 -18.69 18.81
N HIS A 603 -3.72 -19.48 17.75
CA HIS A 603 -4.94 -20.09 17.23
C HIS A 603 -5.00 -21.56 17.66
N GLU A 604 -5.82 -21.84 18.66
CA GLU A 604 -6.04 -23.18 19.20
C GLU A 604 -7.06 -23.91 18.30
N LYS A 605 -6.55 -24.56 17.24
CA LYS A 605 -7.38 -25.08 16.13
C LYS A 605 -8.50 -26.01 16.58
N ASP A 606 -8.22 -26.92 17.52
CA ASP A 606 -9.19 -27.88 18.04
C ASP A 606 -10.39 -27.22 18.76
N SER A 607 -10.20 -26.02 19.31
CA SER A 607 -11.24 -25.27 20.03
C SER A 607 -11.83 -24.10 19.23
N GLY A 608 -11.19 -23.71 18.12
CA GLY A 608 -11.49 -22.49 17.35
C GLY A 608 -11.25 -21.18 18.12
N ARG A 609 -10.59 -21.24 19.29
CA ARG A 609 -10.32 -20.05 20.11
C ARG A 609 -9.10 -19.32 19.59
N LEU A 610 -9.14 -17.99 19.68
CA LEU A 610 -8.09 -17.14 19.19
C LEU A 610 -7.57 -16.24 20.29
N TRP A 611 -6.51 -16.70 20.94
CA TRP A 611 -5.89 -16.01 22.05
C TRP A 611 -4.91 -14.95 21.56
N LYS A 612 -4.85 -13.80 22.23
CA LYS A 612 -3.85 -12.76 21.98
C LYS A 612 -3.30 -12.21 23.28
N VAL A 613 -1.98 -12.30 23.44
CA VAL A 613 -1.22 -11.88 24.61
C VAL A 613 -0.46 -10.60 24.27
N HIS A 614 -0.70 -9.51 25.01
CA HIS A 614 0.02 -8.24 24.89
C HIS A 614 1.06 -8.12 26.00
N TYR A 615 2.32 -8.01 25.61
CA TYR A 615 3.45 -7.71 26.49
C TYR A 615 3.66 -6.20 26.66
N MET A 616 3.33 -5.41 25.62
CA MET A 616 3.46 -3.96 25.62
C MET A 616 2.31 -3.29 24.86
N THR A 617 1.84 -2.14 25.33
CA THR A 617 0.83 -1.33 24.63
C THR A 617 1.21 0.15 24.62
N PRO A 618 0.95 0.90 23.53
CA PRO A 618 1.15 2.35 23.51
C PRO A 618 0.24 3.09 24.51
N ARG A 619 0.75 4.19 25.08
CA ARG A 619 -0.02 5.08 25.96
C ARG A 619 -0.81 6.09 25.10
N PHE A 620 -2.07 5.76 24.84
CA PHE A 620 -3.00 6.59 24.09
C PHE A 620 -3.17 8.00 24.68
N HIS A 621 -3.41 8.96 23.78
CA HIS A 621 -3.55 10.37 24.11
C HIS A 621 -4.78 10.97 23.40
N PRO A 622 -5.66 11.71 24.10
CA PRO A 622 -5.73 11.83 25.57
C PRO A 622 -6.02 10.48 26.25
N LYS A 623 -5.86 10.40 27.58
CA LYS A 623 -6.11 9.16 28.33
C LYS A 623 -7.55 8.68 28.11
N GLY A 624 -7.71 7.42 27.68
CA GLY A 624 -9.01 6.84 27.34
C GLY A 624 -9.39 6.92 25.85
N ALA A 625 -8.59 7.61 25.02
CA ALA A 625 -8.70 7.52 23.57
C ALA A 625 -8.29 6.12 23.05
N GLY A 626 -8.61 5.85 21.77
CA GLY A 626 -8.17 4.64 21.04
C GLY A 626 -6.91 4.81 20.19
N ALA A 627 -6.24 5.97 20.26
CA ALA A 627 -5.08 6.34 19.44
C ALA A 627 -4.18 7.36 20.18
N CYS A 628 -3.05 7.75 19.59
CA CYS A 628 -2.13 8.76 20.13
C CYS A 628 -2.36 10.14 19.48
N TYR A 629 -3.59 10.66 19.51
CA TYR A 629 -3.96 11.94 18.89
C TYR A 629 -3.02 13.08 19.32
N GLY A 630 -2.76 14.01 18.41
CA GLY A 630 -1.76 15.08 18.60
C GLY A 630 -0.31 14.63 18.47
N ARG A 631 -0.05 13.34 18.21
CA ARG A 631 1.21 12.81 17.68
C ARG A 631 0.94 12.29 16.28
N GLY A 632 1.97 12.25 15.42
CA GLY A 632 1.82 11.63 14.09
C GLY A 632 1.55 10.12 14.19
N VAL A 633 2.25 9.41 15.09
CA VAL A 633 2.12 7.96 15.29
C VAL A 633 2.40 7.60 16.76
N CYS A 634 1.71 6.59 17.32
CA CYS A 634 2.03 6.03 18.64
C CYS A 634 3.48 5.49 18.75
N PRO A 635 4.21 5.71 19.86
CA PRO A 635 5.54 5.12 20.08
C PRO A 635 5.51 3.59 20.32
N CYS A 636 6.64 2.92 20.08
CA CYS A 636 6.82 1.50 20.37
C CYS A 636 7.55 1.19 21.69
N SER A 637 8.18 2.19 22.31
CA SER A 637 9.21 2.01 23.36
C SER A 637 9.24 3.17 24.36
N GLY A 638 10.03 2.98 25.43
CA GLY A 638 10.29 3.98 26.47
C GLY A 638 9.04 4.51 27.16
N ASP A 639 9.06 5.79 27.53
CA ASP A 639 7.92 6.47 28.15
C ASP A 639 6.71 6.69 27.22
N GLY A 640 6.75 6.14 26.01
CA GLY A 640 5.60 6.08 25.12
C GLY A 640 4.67 4.89 25.37
N VAL A 641 5.10 3.87 26.11
CA VAL A 641 4.38 2.60 26.27
C VAL A 641 4.16 2.21 27.74
N THR A 642 3.31 1.20 27.93
CA THR A 642 3.15 0.44 29.18
C THR A 642 3.62 -0.99 28.90
N GLN A 643 4.52 -1.52 29.73
CA GLN A 643 4.86 -2.94 29.74
C GLN A 643 3.94 -3.66 30.73
N HIS A 644 3.53 -4.89 30.40
CA HIS A 644 2.56 -5.67 31.19
C HIS A 644 3.22 -6.90 31.79
N SER A 645 3.16 -7.01 33.12
CA SER A 645 3.62 -8.17 33.89
C SER A 645 2.67 -8.38 35.07
N PRO A 646 1.76 -9.37 35.02
CA PRO A 646 1.56 -10.33 33.93
C PRO A 646 0.99 -9.66 32.66
N PRO A 647 1.11 -10.29 31.48
CA PRO A 647 0.68 -9.69 30.21
C PRO A 647 -0.85 -9.60 30.09
N LEU A 648 -1.38 -8.70 29.25
CA LEU A 648 -2.83 -8.67 29.00
C LEU A 648 -3.21 -9.84 28.08
N LEU A 649 -4.28 -10.55 28.39
CA LEU A 649 -4.83 -11.62 27.55
C LEU A 649 -6.19 -11.21 26.98
N PHE A 650 -6.45 -11.52 25.71
CA PHE A 650 -7.75 -11.39 25.07
C PHE A 650 -8.10 -12.68 24.33
N GLU A 651 -9.40 -12.99 24.22
CA GLU A 651 -9.94 -14.05 23.36
C GLU A 651 -10.70 -13.36 22.22
N LEU A 652 -10.08 -13.30 21.04
CA LEU A 652 -10.51 -12.47 19.91
C LEU A 652 -11.75 -13.01 19.20
N SER A 653 -12.09 -14.29 19.36
CA SER A 653 -13.33 -14.84 18.79
C SER A 653 -14.57 -14.33 19.54
N ARG A 654 -14.43 -13.92 20.81
CA ARG A 654 -15.47 -13.28 21.63
C ARG A 654 -15.32 -11.77 21.79
N ASP A 655 -14.10 -11.26 21.91
CA ASP A 655 -13.79 -9.82 21.99
C ASP A 655 -12.81 -9.37 20.88
N PRO A 656 -13.27 -9.28 19.62
CA PRO A 656 -12.48 -8.73 18.52
C PRO A 656 -12.13 -7.24 18.72
N SER A 657 -12.78 -6.53 19.65
CA SER A 657 -12.52 -5.13 19.95
C SER A 657 -11.39 -4.90 20.96
N GLU A 658 -10.86 -5.97 21.57
CA GLU A 658 -9.82 -5.92 22.61
C GLU A 658 -10.17 -4.91 23.74
N ALA A 659 -11.45 -4.90 24.13
CA ALA A 659 -12.01 -3.97 25.10
C ALA A 659 -11.92 -4.49 26.54
N ARG A 660 -11.94 -5.82 26.73
CA ARG A 660 -12.03 -6.49 28.04
C ARG A 660 -10.88 -7.49 28.22
N PRO A 661 -9.74 -7.08 28.83
CA PRO A 661 -8.66 -8.01 29.12
C PRO A 661 -9.08 -9.04 30.16
N LEU A 662 -8.65 -10.28 29.93
CA LEU A 662 -8.83 -11.42 30.83
C LEU A 662 -7.72 -11.44 31.89
N SER A 663 -8.04 -12.05 33.03
CA SER A 663 -7.17 -12.20 34.21
C SER A 663 -7.24 -13.64 34.74
N PRO A 664 -6.31 -14.06 35.62
CA PRO A 664 -6.41 -15.36 36.31
C PRO A 664 -7.74 -15.59 37.04
N ASP A 665 -8.40 -14.52 37.51
CA ASP A 665 -9.70 -14.60 38.21
C ASP A 665 -10.90 -14.76 37.25
N SER A 666 -10.75 -14.40 35.97
CA SER A 666 -11.84 -14.35 34.99
C SER A 666 -11.72 -15.40 33.87
N GLU A 667 -10.53 -15.96 33.64
CA GLU A 667 -10.29 -17.03 32.67
C GLU A 667 -9.40 -18.13 33.30
N PRO A 668 -9.95 -19.31 33.65
CA PRO A 668 -9.19 -20.43 34.20
C PRO A 668 -8.01 -20.89 33.34
N LEU A 669 -8.09 -20.72 32.01
CA LEU A 669 -7.01 -21.08 31.09
C LEU A 669 -5.89 -20.03 31.01
N TYR A 670 -6.02 -18.87 31.66
CA TYR A 670 -5.12 -17.72 31.51
C TYR A 670 -3.63 -18.10 31.64
N ASN A 671 -3.27 -18.84 32.70
CA ASN A 671 -1.88 -19.22 32.96
C ASN A 671 -1.34 -20.21 31.91
N MET A 672 -2.18 -21.12 31.41
CA MET A 672 -1.82 -22.07 30.35
C MET A 672 -1.58 -21.34 29.03
N VAL A 673 -2.50 -20.47 28.63
CA VAL A 673 -2.42 -19.68 27.40
C VAL A 673 -1.19 -18.77 27.40
N VAL A 674 -0.93 -18.07 28.51
CA VAL A 674 0.24 -17.19 28.64
C VAL A 674 1.55 -17.98 28.61
N ALA A 675 1.60 -19.19 29.20
CA ALA A 675 2.76 -20.07 29.12
C ALA A 675 3.00 -20.61 27.70
N GLN A 676 1.97 -21.13 27.04
CA GLN A 676 2.03 -21.66 25.67
C GLN A 676 2.50 -20.59 24.66
N VAL A 677 1.92 -19.38 24.74
CA VAL A 677 2.35 -18.25 23.89
C VAL A 677 3.75 -17.78 24.26
N GLY A 678 4.12 -17.81 25.54
CA GLY A 678 5.46 -17.50 26.02
C GLY A 678 6.53 -18.43 25.42
N GLU A 679 6.30 -19.75 25.44
CA GLU A 679 7.20 -20.72 24.82
C GLU A 679 7.30 -20.48 23.30
N ALA A 680 6.17 -20.30 22.60
CA ALA A 680 6.19 -20.03 21.17
C ALA A 680 6.98 -18.76 20.81
N VAL A 681 6.89 -17.71 21.64
CA VAL A 681 7.69 -16.48 21.53
C VAL A 681 9.19 -16.77 21.75
N GLU A 682 9.56 -17.61 22.70
CA GLU A 682 10.96 -18.02 22.90
C GLU A 682 11.50 -18.84 21.74
N GLN A 683 10.74 -19.81 21.21
CA GLN A 683 11.15 -20.57 20.04
C GLN A 683 11.28 -19.66 18.79
N HIS A 684 10.33 -18.74 18.58
CA HIS A 684 10.42 -17.73 17.52
C HIS A 684 11.70 -16.88 17.65
N ARG A 685 12.01 -16.40 18.85
CA ARG A 685 13.23 -15.60 19.13
C ARG A 685 14.52 -16.36 18.83
N LYS A 686 14.57 -17.68 19.00
CA LYS A 686 15.73 -18.51 18.61
C LYS A 686 15.93 -18.57 17.09
N THR A 687 14.91 -18.27 16.28
CA THR A 687 15.04 -18.17 14.81
C THR A 687 15.60 -16.82 14.31
N LEU A 688 15.93 -15.90 15.22
CA LEU A 688 16.36 -14.54 14.85
C LEU A 688 17.89 -14.46 14.75
N SER A 689 18.38 -14.29 13.52
CA SER A 689 19.77 -13.93 13.24
C SER A 689 19.95 -12.41 13.24
N PRO A 690 21.04 -11.86 13.81
CA PRO A 690 21.39 -10.46 13.63
C PRO A 690 21.58 -10.12 12.15
N VAL A 691 21.05 -8.96 11.73
CA VAL A 691 21.18 -8.44 10.35
C VAL A 691 21.50 -6.94 10.37
N PRO A 692 22.16 -6.38 9.33
CA PRO A 692 22.41 -4.95 9.24
C PRO A 692 21.08 -4.18 9.20
N THR A 693 20.89 -3.23 10.13
CA THR A 693 19.67 -2.40 10.14
C THR A 693 19.71 -1.36 9.02
N GLN A 694 18.67 -1.37 8.19
CA GLN A 694 18.44 -0.38 7.15
C GLN A 694 17.96 0.97 7.71
N PHE A 695 17.66 0.99 9.02
CA PHE A 695 17.19 2.14 9.78
C PHE A 695 18.25 2.73 10.72
N SER A 696 19.53 2.46 10.45
CA SER A 696 20.63 3.19 11.12
C SER A 696 20.59 4.69 10.78
N LEU A 697 21.12 5.53 11.68
CA LEU A 697 21.18 6.98 11.47
C LEU A 697 21.91 7.34 10.16
N SER A 698 22.97 6.60 9.82
CA SER A 698 23.73 6.75 8.58
C SER A 698 22.95 6.35 7.32
N ASN A 699 21.90 5.53 7.44
CA ASN A 699 21.12 5.06 6.29
C ASN A 699 19.89 5.93 6.05
N ILE A 700 19.27 6.46 7.11
CA ILE A 700 18.02 7.25 7.02
C ILE A 700 18.23 8.76 6.85
N ILE A 701 19.41 9.30 7.16
CA ILE A 701 19.74 10.70 6.89
C ILE A 701 19.81 10.94 5.37
N TRP A 702 19.26 12.07 4.94
CA TRP A 702 19.35 12.55 3.56
C TRP A 702 20.82 12.77 3.12
N LYS A 703 21.20 12.15 1.99
CA LYS A 703 22.51 12.25 1.36
C LYS A 703 22.39 12.93 -0.01
N PRO A 704 22.97 14.14 -0.19
CA PRO A 704 22.90 14.88 -1.45
C PRO A 704 23.35 14.08 -2.69
N TRP A 705 24.34 13.20 -2.54
CA TRP A 705 24.94 12.43 -3.64
C TRP A 705 24.14 11.17 -4.04
N LEU A 706 23.10 10.80 -3.27
CA LEU A 706 22.18 9.71 -3.60
C LEU A 706 20.85 10.20 -4.19
N GLN A 707 20.56 11.49 -4.03
CA GLN A 707 19.26 12.09 -4.35
C GLN A 707 18.91 11.94 -5.85
N PRO A 708 17.83 11.22 -6.21
CA PRO A 708 17.29 11.24 -7.56
C PRO A 708 16.89 12.66 -7.97
N CYS A 709 17.33 13.09 -9.16
CA CYS A 709 17.25 14.46 -9.62
C CYS A 709 17.27 14.49 -11.15
N CYS A 710 16.19 14.94 -11.79
CA CYS A 710 16.20 15.36 -13.18
C CYS A 710 16.62 16.84 -13.26
N GLY A 711 17.39 17.20 -14.30
CA GLY A 711 17.98 18.54 -14.43
C GLY A 711 19.09 18.82 -13.40
N THR A 712 19.19 20.06 -12.95
CA THR A 712 20.34 20.53 -12.14
C THR A 712 20.07 20.46 -10.63
N PHE A 713 20.86 19.67 -9.92
CA PHE A 713 20.90 19.65 -8.46
C PHE A 713 21.40 21.00 -7.89
N PRO A 714 20.84 21.56 -6.79
CA PRO A 714 19.79 21.01 -5.92
C PRO A 714 18.35 21.24 -6.41
N PHE A 715 18.17 22.04 -7.46
CA PHE A 715 16.85 22.54 -7.86
C PHE A 715 15.92 21.45 -8.40
N CYS A 716 16.47 20.45 -9.11
CA CYS A 716 15.83 19.21 -9.55
C CYS A 716 14.40 19.40 -10.10
N ALA A 717 14.28 19.60 -11.42
CA ALA A 717 13.01 19.93 -12.06
C ALA A 717 12.89 19.35 -13.48
N CYS A 718 11.77 18.69 -13.74
CA CYS A 718 11.28 18.23 -15.05
C CYS A 718 9.77 17.98 -14.96
N GLY A 719 9.08 18.11 -16.09
CA GLY A 719 7.73 17.58 -16.28
C GLY A 719 7.78 16.41 -17.26
N GLN A 720 6.67 15.68 -17.41
CA GLN A 720 6.52 14.81 -18.58
C GLN A 720 6.48 15.67 -19.84
N ASP A 721 7.37 15.38 -20.79
CA ASP A 721 7.14 15.77 -22.18
C ASP A 721 5.84 15.07 -22.64
N GLU A 722 4.88 15.82 -23.20
CA GLU A 722 3.61 15.24 -23.67
C GLU A 722 3.77 14.44 -24.99
N ASP A 723 4.99 14.36 -25.53
CA ASP A 723 5.36 13.75 -26.81
C ASP A 723 5.93 12.32 -26.68
N HIS A 724 5.11 11.35 -26.25
CA HIS A 724 5.36 9.92 -26.54
C HIS A 724 4.06 9.14 -26.80
N SER A 725 3.19 9.71 -27.64
CA SER A 725 2.04 9.01 -28.22
C SER A 725 2.01 9.07 -29.75
N GLU A 726 3.17 8.92 -30.40
CA GLU A 726 3.27 8.68 -31.85
C GLU A 726 4.60 7.98 -32.21
N THR A 727 4.62 6.64 -32.15
CA THR A 727 5.44 5.71 -32.97
C THR A 727 5.00 4.27 -32.78
#